data_AF-A0A7N2LSG2-F1
#
_entry.id   AF-A0A7N2LSG2-F1
#
_cell.length_a   1.000
_cell.length_b   1.000
_cell.length_c   1.000
_cell.angle_alpha   90.00
_cell.angle_beta   90.00
_cell.angle_gamma   90.00
#
_symmetry.space_group_name_H-M   'P 1'
#
loop_
_entity.id
_entity.type
_entity.pdbx_description
1 polymer ?
#
loop_
_entity_poly.entity_id
_entity_poly.type
_entity_poly.pdbx_seq_one_letter_code
_entity_poly.pdbx_strand_id
1 'polypeptide(L)'
;MEDVRVKDASVALCHDGLGQHVDNFQVSEISDDEILKNLDSYFQDINDRLTISRMVSDSVIKGTVDAVEQEAEEKIAQKELEVEKLKHMLHLNHVGADENESLGSALTHHESKITSHHRMYYNCSDAFVEHDRMKESLGRLKNVAKEQFKKLKKAIDGVRGSSSIRKINSGSQLVGLGGILREKASKRWIDVDEMLESLNATFDTVHERVEDMFGLSRESLCSWQQEQEFKAEIEGMVIKNCIRSLQEEFEERLWDQNVQFGGNEYVNWLEKINDISSLRQELDAISKSLSIHESRPLTSLGSLEISGEWSNDKKADHFRSKSLNNSVSSSTLMWEGNGKHEDSNSNIPENSDPAKLKQMSKDELITEMTNMRRNHESKVQEITEKNFRLMREILCMKERGSASPLKKDNELDILKRKIPHFISKLDGILVENKMLCAFSENAENLGSLKDRLESLLSENHQLRDLLADKKKEVTCLLAQVSDAADKLSQRQLMEAKLLCAIEDAQIKALICEDVYKCVLRELIGQIKRVTEESDLKCNIVREIYEIILNEAAYLAKPRSNSNIEDSDIESITMQGLCGIIFEEALKDAEEKVSNLNMKYTDENKIRVTLEMEALEKEEVLRLELVDKKKLKQVIRTLEESIEEKEKLAQETTVALANEKVRSELACQELDNLRNQKIKALEQIETYKAEICVLNQKLELRMKELTEVDEERRMIHAFAQEKQNALSLANNKEREHQKQMELLVALAQGLSNAVAGFERRVTENISNISLRLENLSSESRLLIPNANVLRRTGLSYKQTLERKCSDLEKAESEVDLLGDEVDALLSLLEKIYIALDHYSPILQHYPGIIEILKLVKRELSGESTRPV
;
A
#
# COMPACT_ATOMS: atom_id res chain seq x y z
N MET A 1 12.90 40.14 24.20
CA MET A 1 12.96 41.61 24.23
C MET A 1 12.75 42.09 22.81
N GLU A 2 11.56 42.58 22.50
CA GLU A 2 11.27 43.64 21.52
C GLU A 2 9.76 43.93 21.57
N ASP A 3 9.37 45.18 21.31
CA ASP A 3 8.02 45.69 21.58
C ASP A 3 7.09 45.62 20.36
N VAL A 4 5.85 45.17 20.57
CA VAL A 4 4.69 45.63 19.79
C VAL A 4 3.57 45.97 20.74
N ARG A 5 2.98 47.16 20.58
CA ARG A 5 1.92 47.68 21.45
C ARG A 5 0.57 47.05 21.12
N VAL A 6 -0.18 46.66 22.16
CA VAL A 6 -1.64 46.57 22.13
C VAL A 6 -2.21 47.72 22.97
N LYS A 7 -3.36 48.28 22.57
CA LYS A 7 -4.08 49.28 23.37
C LYS A 7 -5.20 48.59 24.16
N ASP A 8 -5.18 48.70 25.47
CA ASP A 8 -6.36 48.41 26.28
C ASP A 8 -7.42 49.49 26.09
N ALA A 9 -8.69 49.07 26.02
CA ALA A 9 -9.85 49.96 26.04
C ALA A 9 -10.52 49.88 27.43
N SER A 10 -10.59 51.02 28.11
CA SER A 10 -11.10 51.11 29.48
C SER A 10 -12.61 50.86 29.58
N VAL A 11 -13.02 49.90 30.42
CA VAL A 11 -14.41 49.77 30.87
C VAL A 11 -14.76 50.95 31.79
N ALA A 12 -15.83 51.68 31.47
CA ALA A 12 -16.36 52.75 32.31
C ALA A 12 -17.63 52.29 33.05
N LEU A 13 -17.58 52.34 34.37
CA LEU A 13 -18.75 52.19 35.25
C LEU A 13 -19.41 53.55 35.48
N CYS A 14 -20.74 53.58 35.52
CA CYS A 14 -21.53 54.68 36.07
C CYS A 14 -22.60 54.08 37.00
N HIS A 15 -22.94 54.81 38.07
CA HIS A 15 -23.69 54.31 39.23
C HIS A 15 -24.81 55.29 39.61
N ASP A 16 -25.89 54.77 40.21
CA ASP A 16 -26.94 55.44 40.98
C ASP A 16 -27.84 56.51 40.31
N GLY A 17 -29.10 56.58 40.78
CA GLY A 17 -30.12 57.46 40.20
C GLY A 17 -31.42 57.71 41.00
N LEU A 18 -31.54 57.21 42.23
CA LEU A 18 -32.69 57.42 43.15
C LEU A 18 -34.07 56.86 42.69
N GLY A 19 -35.04 56.87 43.62
CA GLY A 19 -36.45 56.64 43.37
C GLY A 19 -37.29 56.75 44.66
N GLN A 20 -38.58 57.08 44.55
CA GLN A 20 -39.61 56.86 45.59
C GLN A 20 -41.04 57.14 45.07
N HIS A 21 -42.03 56.63 45.81
CA HIS A 21 -43.49 56.75 45.63
C HIS A 21 -44.04 58.02 44.96
N VAL A 22 -45.03 57.84 44.07
CA VAL A 22 -46.37 58.48 44.16
C VAL A 22 -47.42 57.46 43.64
N ASP A 23 -48.53 57.30 44.38
CA ASP A 23 -49.75 56.69 43.83
C ASP A 23 -50.46 57.67 42.91
N ASN A 24 -50.74 57.29 41.66
CA ASN A 24 -51.83 57.90 40.91
C ASN A 24 -52.33 57.00 39.77
N PHE A 25 -53.57 56.53 39.89
CA PHE A 25 -54.32 56.03 38.74
C PHE A 25 -54.74 57.21 37.87
N GLN A 26 -54.04 57.43 36.76
CA GLN A 26 -54.52 58.32 35.71
C GLN A 26 -54.58 57.53 34.40
N VAL A 27 -55.80 57.18 33.99
CA VAL A 27 -56.07 56.58 32.68
C VAL A 27 -55.82 57.65 31.63
N SER A 28 -54.66 57.59 30.98
CA SER A 28 -54.48 58.25 29.69
C SER A 28 -55.28 57.47 28.66
N GLU A 29 -56.32 58.09 28.11
CA GLU A 29 -56.91 57.65 26.85
C GLU A 29 -55.82 57.76 25.78
N ILE A 30 -55.19 56.63 25.43
CA ILE A 30 -54.27 56.56 24.30
C ILE A 30 -55.13 56.79 23.06
N SER A 31 -54.90 57.89 22.35
CA SER A 31 -55.66 58.20 21.13
C SER A 31 -55.44 57.10 20.10
N ASP A 32 -56.49 56.75 19.35
CA ASP A 32 -56.38 55.80 18.24
C ASP A 32 -55.32 56.24 17.21
N ASP A 33 -55.10 57.56 17.06
CA ASP A 33 -54.02 58.15 16.25
C ASP A 33 -52.61 57.77 16.72
N GLU A 34 -52.42 57.55 18.03
CA GLU A 34 -51.14 57.18 18.63
C GLU A 34 -50.91 55.66 18.52
N ILE A 35 -51.97 54.86 18.60
CA ILE A 35 -51.91 53.42 18.27
C ILE A 35 -51.60 53.23 16.77
N LEU A 36 -52.25 54.00 15.89
CA LEU A 36 -51.97 54.03 14.45
C LEU A 36 -50.53 54.43 14.15
N LYS A 37 -50.02 55.52 14.73
CA LYS A 37 -48.61 55.92 14.56
C LYS A 37 -47.62 54.86 15.04
N ASN A 38 -47.91 54.17 16.15
CA ASN A 38 -47.05 53.10 16.65
C ASN A 38 -47.11 51.86 15.74
N LEU A 39 -48.26 51.55 15.12
CA LEU A 39 -48.38 50.52 14.09
C LEU A 39 -47.65 50.89 12.80
N ASP A 40 -47.81 52.11 12.28
CA ASP A 40 -47.10 52.59 11.09
C ASP A 40 -45.58 52.58 11.32
N SER A 41 -45.12 53.01 12.50
CA SER A 41 -43.72 52.91 12.94
C SER A 41 -43.21 51.45 12.96
N TYR A 42 -44.03 50.52 13.46
CA TYR A 42 -43.68 49.11 13.52
C TYR A 42 -43.66 48.44 12.13
N PHE A 43 -44.58 48.81 11.24
CA PHE A 43 -44.55 48.37 9.84
C PHE A 43 -43.37 48.98 9.07
N GLN A 44 -42.94 50.20 9.41
CA GLN A 44 -41.73 50.79 8.86
C GLN A 44 -40.46 50.07 9.37
N ASP A 45 -40.33 49.73 10.66
CA ASP A 45 -39.22 48.89 11.16
C ASP A 45 -39.18 47.53 10.45
N ILE A 46 -40.32 46.87 10.27
CA ILE A 46 -40.40 45.62 9.51
C ILE A 46 -39.93 45.81 8.07
N ASN A 47 -40.34 46.89 7.40
CA ASN A 47 -39.99 47.17 6.01
C ASN A 47 -38.51 47.57 5.85
N ASP A 48 -37.97 48.35 6.78
CA ASP A 48 -36.54 48.73 6.83
C ASP A 48 -35.68 47.50 7.12
N ARG A 49 -36.07 46.64 8.06
CA ARG A 49 -35.38 45.38 8.35
C ARG A 49 -35.51 44.36 7.22
N LEU A 50 -36.62 44.32 6.49
CA LEU A 50 -36.77 43.52 5.28
C LEU A 50 -35.85 44.04 4.16
N THR A 51 -35.75 45.37 4.01
CA THR A 51 -34.85 46.02 3.06
C THR A 51 -33.38 45.76 3.40
N ILE A 52 -32.99 45.87 4.68
CA ILE A 52 -31.64 45.52 5.16
C ILE A 52 -31.38 44.02 4.96
N SER A 53 -32.31 43.14 5.31
CA SER A 53 -32.17 41.69 5.12
C SER A 53 -31.99 41.33 3.64
N ARG A 54 -32.73 42.00 2.74
CA ARG A 54 -32.57 41.86 1.29
C ARG A 54 -31.23 42.40 0.82
N MET A 55 -30.82 43.61 1.22
CA MET A 55 -29.50 44.17 0.86
C MET A 55 -28.34 43.29 1.34
N VAL A 56 -28.44 42.70 2.53
CA VAL A 56 -27.46 41.74 3.05
C VAL A 56 -27.49 40.44 2.26
N SER A 57 -28.66 39.90 1.93
CA SER A 57 -28.79 38.70 1.09
C SER A 57 -28.22 38.92 -0.31
N ASP A 58 -28.59 40.03 -0.97
CA ASP A 58 -28.09 40.42 -2.28
C ASP A 58 -26.57 40.67 -2.25
N SER A 59 -26.03 41.20 -1.14
CA SER A 59 -24.57 41.38 -0.94
C SER A 59 -23.82 40.07 -0.69
N VAL A 60 -24.42 39.11 0.03
CA VAL A 60 -23.83 37.77 0.27
C VAL A 60 -23.91 36.92 -1.00
N ILE A 61 -25.02 36.96 -1.73
CA ILE A 61 -25.18 36.31 -3.03
C ILE A 61 -24.18 36.92 -4.02
N LYS A 62 -24.04 38.25 -4.06
CA LYS A 62 -23.00 38.87 -4.88
C LYS A 62 -21.60 38.45 -4.44
N GLY A 63 -21.25 38.54 -3.16
CA GLY A 63 -19.92 38.16 -2.68
C GLY A 63 -19.56 36.69 -2.90
N THR A 64 -20.54 35.79 -2.95
CA THR A 64 -20.32 34.38 -3.32
C THR A 64 -20.26 34.16 -4.82
N VAL A 65 -21.02 34.92 -5.63
CA VAL A 65 -20.88 34.91 -7.10
C VAL A 65 -19.53 35.49 -7.53
N ASP A 66 -19.15 36.67 -7.03
CA ASP A 66 -17.85 37.32 -7.30
C ASP A 66 -16.68 36.37 -6.94
N ALA A 67 -16.79 35.63 -5.83
CA ALA A 67 -15.77 34.66 -5.41
C ALA A 67 -15.74 33.40 -6.28
N VAL A 68 -16.89 32.87 -6.72
CA VAL A 68 -16.97 31.72 -7.64
C VAL A 68 -16.53 32.11 -9.05
N GLU A 69 -16.79 33.35 -9.48
CA GLU A 69 -16.29 33.92 -10.73
C GLU A 69 -14.76 34.03 -10.68
N GLN A 70 -14.18 34.55 -9.59
CA GLN A 70 -12.73 34.59 -9.39
C GLN A 70 -12.09 33.19 -9.33
N GLU A 71 -12.71 32.21 -8.65
CA GLU A 71 -12.23 30.82 -8.61
C GLU A 71 -12.31 30.15 -10.00
N ALA A 72 -13.33 30.48 -10.79
CA ALA A 72 -13.47 30.02 -12.17
C ALA A 72 -12.42 30.67 -13.09
N GLU A 73 -12.18 31.98 -12.99
CA GLU A 73 -11.11 32.68 -13.72
C GLU A 73 -9.73 32.11 -13.39
N GLU A 74 -9.42 31.85 -12.11
CA GLU A 74 -8.13 31.26 -11.70
C GLU A 74 -7.98 29.83 -12.27
N LYS A 75 -9.03 29.01 -12.24
CA LYS A 75 -9.04 27.67 -12.84
C LYS A 75 -8.94 27.70 -14.37
N ILE A 76 -9.56 28.68 -15.03
CA ILE A 76 -9.44 28.88 -16.48
C ILE A 76 -8.00 29.29 -16.80
N ALA A 77 -7.43 30.30 -16.13
CA ALA A 77 -6.05 30.73 -16.33
C ALA A 77 -5.03 29.61 -16.05
N GLN A 78 -5.27 28.77 -15.03
CA GLN A 78 -4.46 27.58 -14.75
C GLN A 78 -4.54 26.56 -15.91
N LYS A 79 -5.73 26.35 -16.48
CA LYS A 79 -5.94 25.44 -17.62
C LYS A 79 -5.42 26.01 -18.93
N GLU A 80 -5.49 27.32 -19.15
CA GLU A 80 -4.87 28.00 -20.28
C GLU A 80 -3.33 27.92 -20.20
N LEU A 81 -2.74 28.04 -19.01
CA LEU A 81 -1.30 27.83 -18.80
C LEU A 81 -0.89 26.36 -19.03
N GLU A 82 -1.76 25.39 -18.71
CA GLU A 82 -1.56 23.98 -19.01
C GLU A 82 -1.68 23.69 -20.51
N VAL A 83 -2.67 24.28 -21.18
CA VAL A 83 -2.86 24.22 -22.64
C VAL A 83 -1.70 24.88 -23.38
N GLU A 84 -1.21 26.04 -22.92
CA GLU A 84 -0.07 26.71 -23.54
C GLU A 84 1.24 25.94 -23.31
N LYS A 85 1.41 25.25 -22.15
CA LYS A 85 2.50 24.28 -21.95
C LYS A 85 2.39 23.09 -22.91
N LEU A 86 1.20 22.50 -23.07
CA LEU A 86 0.96 21.41 -24.03
C LEU A 86 1.21 21.86 -25.47
N LYS A 87 0.81 23.08 -25.83
CA LYS A 87 1.07 23.73 -27.12
C LYS A 87 2.56 24.03 -27.33
N HIS A 88 3.29 24.45 -26.29
CA HIS A 88 4.75 24.56 -26.35
C HIS A 88 5.43 23.20 -26.55
N MET A 89 4.92 22.14 -25.91
CA MET A 89 5.37 20.76 -26.09
C MET A 89 5.12 20.27 -27.53
N LEU A 90 3.97 20.63 -28.10
CA LEU A 90 3.57 20.28 -29.46
C LEU A 90 4.31 21.11 -30.54
N HIS A 91 4.61 22.38 -30.27
CA HIS A 91 5.47 23.21 -31.12
C HIS A 91 6.96 22.82 -31.04
N LEU A 92 7.42 22.22 -29.93
CA LEU A 92 8.76 21.60 -29.87
C LEU A 92 8.91 20.47 -30.89
N ASN A 93 7.80 19.82 -31.26
CA ASN A 93 7.71 18.78 -32.28
C ASN A 93 7.37 19.32 -33.69
N HIS A 94 7.35 20.64 -33.90
CA HIS A 94 7.02 21.25 -35.20
C HIS A 94 7.83 22.51 -35.54
N VAL A 95 9.16 22.42 -35.38
CA VAL A 95 10.12 23.33 -36.03
C VAL A 95 10.95 22.52 -37.01
N GLY A 96 10.48 22.42 -38.26
CA GLY A 96 11.14 21.60 -39.28
C GLY A 96 10.39 21.36 -40.60
N ALA A 97 9.22 21.97 -40.82
CA ALA A 97 8.48 21.83 -42.07
C ALA A 97 7.64 23.07 -42.37
N ASP A 98 8.23 24.07 -43.04
CA ASP A 98 7.48 24.94 -43.93
C ASP A 98 8.33 25.32 -45.16
N GLU A 99 7.65 25.62 -46.26
CA GLU A 99 8.13 26.08 -47.56
C GLU A 99 9.45 25.47 -48.10
N ASN A 100 9.35 24.35 -48.83
CA ASN A 100 9.70 24.32 -50.27
C ASN A 100 9.20 23.06 -50.99
N GLU A 101 8.97 23.17 -52.31
CA GLU A 101 8.32 22.15 -53.13
C GLU A 101 9.26 20.99 -53.55
N SER A 102 8.77 19.74 -53.54
CA SER A 102 8.45 19.03 -54.80
C SER A 102 8.07 17.54 -54.65
N LEU A 103 7.08 17.12 -55.45
CA LEU A 103 6.95 15.82 -56.13
C LEU A 103 7.22 14.52 -55.31
N GLY A 104 6.22 14.05 -54.57
CA GLY A 104 6.20 12.68 -54.01
C GLY A 104 5.71 11.60 -54.98
N SER A 105 5.37 10.40 -54.47
CA SER A 105 4.48 9.47 -55.18
C SER A 105 3.83 8.41 -54.27
N ALA A 106 2.69 7.88 -54.74
CA ALA A 106 2.15 6.54 -54.48
C ALA A 106 2.05 6.03 -53.03
N LEU A 107 0.93 6.39 -52.39
CA LEU A 107 0.24 5.50 -51.45
C LEU A 107 -0.02 4.12 -52.08
N THR A 108 0.53 3.06 -51.50
CA THR A 108 0.01 1.68 -51.66
C THR A 108 -0.02 0.97 -50.32
N HIS A 109 -1.18 0.94 -49.67
CA HIS A 109 -1.43 -0.04 -48.62
C HIS A 109 -1.35 -1.44 -49.22
N HIS A 110 -0.58 -2.33 -48.61
CA HIS A 110 -0.78 -3.77 -48.79
C HIS A 110 -0.90 -4.43 -47.42
N GLU A 111 -2.13 -4.69 -47.00
CA GLU A 111 -2.36 -5.74 -46.01
C GLU A 111 -1.73 -7.03 -46.53
N SER A 112 -0.95 -7.69 -45.67
CA SER A 112 -0.57 -9.09 -45.83
C SER A 112 -0.98 -9.83 -44.56
N LYS A 113 -1.59 -11.01 -44.75
CA LYS A 113 -2.29 -11.71 -43.66
C LYS A 113 -1.31 -12.37 -42.69
N ILE A 114 -1.72 -12.41 -41.43
CA ILE A 114 -1.03 -13.12 -40.36
C ILE A 114 -0.81 -14.58 -40.75
N THR A 115 0.45 -15.02 -40.75
CA THR A 115 0.84 -16.43 -40.55
C THR A 115 1.81 -16.50 -39.38
N SER A 116 1.58 -17.43 -38.47
CA SER A 116 2.21 -17.46 -37.15
C SER A 116 3.65 -17.99 -37.17
N HIS A 117 4.63 -17.12 -36.94
CA HIS A 117 5.95 -17.49 -36.41
C HIS A 117 6.35 -16.54 -35.26
N HIS A 118 7.34 -16.95 -34.47
CA HIS A 118 7.65 -16.33 -33.17
C HIS A 118 7.83 -14.80 -33.25
N ARG A 119 7.26 -14.09 -32.26
CA ARG A 119 7.71 -12.75 -31.85
C ARG A 119 9.10 -12.87 -31.22
N MET A 120 10.12 -13.06 -32.05
CA MET A 120 11.50 -12.79 -31.68
C MET A 120 11.61 -11.30 -31.40
N TYR A 121 11.89 -10.94 -30.16
CA TYR A 121 12.28 -9.58 -29.80
C TYR A 121 13.68 -9.31 -30.35
N TYR A 122 13.75 -8.82 -31.60
CA TYR A 122 14.92 -8.12 -32.07
C TYR A 122 15.09 -6.87 -31.21
N ASN A 123 16.08 -6.90 -30.32
CA ASN A 123 16.35 -5.78 -29.43
C ASN A 123 16.80 -4.58 -30.27
N CYS A 124 16.18 -3.41 -30.10
CA CYS A 124 16.48 -2.21 -30.89
C CYS A 124 17.98 -1.86 -30.88
N SER A 125 18.66 -2.10 -29.75
CA SER A 125 20.11 -1.95 -29.58
C SER A 125 20.96 -2.71 -30.60
N ASP A 126 20.47 -3.83 -31.16
CA ASP A 126 21.23 -4.65 -32.12
C ASP A 126 21.24 -3.96 -33.51
N ALA A 127 20.11 -3.39 -33.92
CA ALA A 127 19.99 -2.62 -35.16
C ALA A 127 20.87 -1.36 -35.17
N PHE A 128 20.98 -0.66 -34.03
CA PHE A 128 21.91 0.48 -33.89
C PHE A 128 23.37 0.05 -34.00
N VAL A 129 23.76 -1.05 -33.36
CA VAL A 129 25.14 -1.54 -33.38
C VAL A 129 25.54 -2.05 -34.78
N GLU A 130 24.61 -2.68 -35.53
CA GLU A 130 24.85 -3.02 -36.94
C GLU A 130 24.92 -1.78 -37.85
N HIS A 131 24.12 -0.74 -37.60
CA HIS A 131 24.21 0.53 -38.34
C HIS A 131 25.57 1.20 -38.15
N ASP A 132 26.06 1.28 -36.90
CA ASP A 132 27.39 1.81 -36.60
C ASP A 132 28.52 0.93 -37.18
N ARG A 133 28.43 -0.41 -37.08
CA ARG A 133 29.38 -1.32 -37.75
C ARG A 133 29.42 -1.12 -39.27
N MET A 134 28.26 -0.93 -39.89
CA MET A 134 28.15 -0.71 -41.32
C MET A 134 28.72 0.66 -41.73
N LYS A 135 28.48 1.72 -40.95
CA LYS A 135 29.12 3.04 -41.14
C LYS A 135 30.64 2.98 -41.02
N GLU A 136 31.19 2.27 -40.03
CA GLU A 136 32.64 2.05 -39.94
C GLU A 136 33.19 1.28 -41.16
N SER A 137 32.44 0.29 -41.68
CA SER A 137 32.86 -0.49 -42.86
C SER A 137 32.99 0.40 -44.11
N LEU A 138 32.06 1.35 -44.28
CA LEU A 138 32.08 2.35 -45.35
C LEU A 138 33.29 3.29 -45.19
N GLY A 139 33.54 3.81 -43.97
CA GLY A 139 34.73 4.62 -43.69
C GLY A 139 36.05 3.89 -43.93
N ARG A 140 36.12 2.59 -43.61
CA ARG A 140 37.26 1.72 -43.96
C ARG A 140 37.41 1.58 -45.49
N LEU A 141 36.31 1.43 -46.22
CA LEU A 141 36.30 1.38 -47.70
C LEU A 141 36.77 2.69 -48.33
N LYS A 142 36.36 3.87 -47.82
CA LYS A 142 36.86 5.21 -48.22
C LYS A 142 38.38 5.26 -48.23
N ASN A 143 38.97 4.83 -47.12
CA ASN A 143 40.41 4.90 -46.89
C ASN A 143 41.18 3.93 -47.80
N VAL A 144 40.65 2.72 -48.02
CA VAL A 144 41.22 1.77 -48.98
C VAL A 144 41.16 2.34 -50.41
N ALA A 145 40.01 2.86 -50.84
CA ALA A 145 39.83 3.42 -52.17
C ALA A 145 40.77 4.60 -52.45
N LYS A 146 40.86 5.57 -51.52
CA LYS A 146 41.81 6.70 -51.64
C LYS A 146 43.26 6.25 -51.70
N GLU A 147 43.64 5.18 -51.01
CA GLU A 147 45.00 4.64 -51.11
C GLU A 147 45.25 3.92 -52.45
N GLN A 148 44.23 3.30 -53.06
CA GLN A 148 44.34 2.80 -54.43
C GLN A 148 44.44 3.93 -55.47
N PHE A 149 43.68 5.02 -55.33
CA PHE A 149 43.83 6.20 -56.20
C PHE A 149 45.24 6.81 -56.10
N LYS A 150 45.82 6.92 -54.90
CA LYS A 150 47.23 7.34 -54.72
C LYS A 150 48.23 6.40 -55.40
N LYS A 151 48.02 5.08 -55.33
CA LYS A 151 48.87 4.08 -56.01
C LYS A 151 48.75 4.18 -57.53
N LEU A 152 47.53 4.34 -58.05
CA LEU A 152 47.27 4.55 -59.48
C LEU A 152 47.94 5.83 -59.99
N LYS A 153 47.83 6.94 -59.25
CA LYS A 153 48.52 8.20 -59.58
C LYS A 153 50.04 8.02 -59.63
N LYS A 154 50.64 7.41 -58.61
CA LYS A 154 52.09 7.07 -58.59
C LYS A 154 52.51 6.17 -59.76
N ALA A 155 51.66 5.23 -60.19
CA ALA A 155 51.93 4.39 -61.36
C ALA A 155 51.87 5.18 -62.68
N ILE A 156 50.90 6.09 -62.83
CA ILE A 156 50.78 7.01 -63.96
C ILE A 156 51.99 7.95 -64.03
N ASP A 157 52.42 8.53 -62.90
CA ASP A 157 53.64 9.35 -62.82
C ASP A 157 54.92 8.55 -63.19
N GLY A 158 54.99 7.27 -62.79
CA GLY A 158 56.06 6.36 -63.20
C GLY A 158 56.10 6.11 -64.72
N VAL A 159 54.95 5.88 -65.35
CA VAL A 159 54.82 5.73 -66.81
C VAL A 159 55.15 7.04 -67.54
N ARG A 160 54.70 8.17 -67.00
CA ARG A 160 55.02 9.52 -67.49
C ARG A 160 56.53 9.75 -67.51
N GLY A 161 57.23 9.47 -66.40
CA GLY A 161 58.70 9.53 -66.34
C GLY A 161 59.38 8.57 -67.33
N SER A 162 58.89 7.33 -67.43
CA SER A 162 59.45 6.31 -68.33
C SER A 162 59.33 6.66 -69.83
N SER A 163 58.39 7.55 -70.20
CA SER A 163 58.19 7.98 -71.59
C SER A 163 59.35 8.82 -72.16
N SER A 164 60.31 9.27 -71.33
CA SER A 164 61.53 9.94 -71.79
C SER A 164 62.55 8.94 -72.36
N ILE A 165 62.22 8.34 -73.52
CA ILE A 165 63.07 7.36 -74.21
C ILE A 165 64.49 7.91 -74.40
N ARG A 166 65.45 7.28 -73.72
CA ARG A 166 66.89 7.52 -73.88
C ARG A 166 67.28 7.12 -75.31
N LYS A 167 67.40 8.10 -76.20
CA LYS A 167 67.72 7.89 -77.62
C LYS A 167 69.13 7.28 -77.77
N ILE A 168 69.20 6.01 -78.15
CA ILE A 168 70.47 5.28 -78.33
C ILE A 168 70.85 5.25 -79.83
N ASN A 169 72.07 5.72 -80.07
CA ASN A 169 72.94 5.57 -81.25
C ASN A 169 72.68 6.36 -82.55
N SER A 170 73.84 6.81 -83.08
CA SER A 170 74.20 7.24 -84.44
C SER A 170 73.42 8.37 -85.12
N GLY A 171 74.17 9.29 -85.74
CA GLY A 171 73.63 10.46 -86.43
C GLY A 171 73.80 10.39 -87.95
N SER A 172 72.79 10.85 -88.66
CA SER A 172 72.91 11.59 -89.93
C SER A 172 71.71 12.54 -90.03
N GLN A 173 71.74 13.47 -90.99
CA GLN A 173 70.74 14.53 -91.10
C GLN A 173 69.46 14.03 -91.76
N LEU A 174 68.29 14.33 -91.17
CA LEU A 174 67.12 14.72 -91.96
C LEU A 174 66.20 15.68 -91.20
N VAL A 175 65.43 16.44 -91.98
CA VAL A 175 64.70 17.66 -91.61
C VAL A 175 63.51 17.40 -90.67
N GLY A 176 63.13 18.46 -89.94
CA GLY A 176 62.21 18.45 -88.81
C GLY A 176 60.82 17.82 -89.02
N LEU A 177 60.36 17.23 -87.91
CA LEU A 177 58.95 16.91 -87.60
C LEU A 177 58.73 16.60 -86.09
N GLY A 178 59.80 16.42 -85.31
CA GLY A 178 59.75 15.91 -83.93
C GLY A 178 59.10 16.79 -82.84
N GLY A 179 58.69 18.04 -83.14
CA GLY A 179 58.04 18.91 -82.16
C GLY A 179 56.58 18.49 -81.87
N ILE A 180 55.80 18.27 -82.93
CA ILE A 180 54.33 18.17 -82.87
C ILE A 180 53.85 16.94 -82.07
N LEU A 181 54.64 15.87 -82.04
CA LEU A 181 54.31 14.64 -81.28
C LEU A 181 54.52 14.80 -79.76
N ARG A 182 55.51 15.59 -79.32
CA ARG A 182 55.85 15.71 -77.89
C ARG A 182 54.81 16.52 -77.12
N GLU A 183 54.30 17.58 -77.75
CA GLU A 183 53.30 18.48 -77.18
C GLU A 183 51.92 17.80 -77.09
N LYS A 184 51.49 17.08 -78.14
CA LYS A 184 50.28 16.24 -78.11
C LYS A 184 50.34 15.12 -77.07
N ALA A 185 51.52 14.54 -76.82
CA ALA A 185 51.68 13.55 -75.76
C ALA A 185 51.56 14.17 -74.36
N SER A 186 52.15 15.36 -74.13
CA SER A 186 52.03 16.06 -72.85
C SER A 186 50.61 16.48 -72.53
N LYS A 187 49.85 16.97 -73.53
CA LYS A 187 48.45 17.36 -73.31
C LYS A 187 47.58 16.17 -72.90
N ARG A 188 47.70 15.02 -73.58
CA ARG A 188 47.00 13.77 -73.20
C ARG A 188 47.25 13.31 -71.77
N TRP A 189 48.42 13.59 -71.20
CA TRP A 189 48.71 13.26 -69.81
C TRP A 189 48.05 14.24 -68.81
N ILE A 190 47.86 15.50 -69.19
CA ILE A 190 47.06 16.46 -68.42
C ILE A 190 45.58 16.06 -68.48
N ASP A 191 45.07 15.74 -69.67
CA ASP A 191 43.69 15.24 -69.86
C ASP A 191 43.42 13.99 -68.98
N VAL A 192 44.43 13.12 -68.78
CA VAL A 192 44.34 11.93 -67.90
C VAL A 192 44.41 12.27 -66.41
N ASP A 193 45.21 13.25 -65.99
CA ASP A 193 45.21 13.72 -64.59
C ASP A 193 43.89 14.39 -64.23
N GLU A 194 43.33 15.18 -65.14
CA GLU A 194 42.03 15.86 -64.98
C GLU A 194 40.89 14.83 -64.86
N MET A 195 40.89 13.78 -65.69
CA MET A 195 39.97 12.64 -65.53
C MET A 195 40.18 11.88 -64.22
N LEU A 196 41.42 11.73 -63.72
CA LEU A 196 41.71 11.01 -62.48
C LEU A 196 41.24 11.80 -61.24
N GLU A 197 41.47 13.12 -61.20
CA GLU A 197 40.97 13.97 -60.13
C GLU A 197 39.45 14.14 -60.21
N SER A 198 38.87 14.23 -61.41
CA SER A 198 37.42 14.21 -61.61
C SER A 198 36.78 12.91 -61.11
N LEU A 199 37.41 11.76 -61.38
CA LEU A 199 36.96 10.45 -60.87
C LEU A 199 37.11 10.34 -59.34
N ASN A 200 38.18 10.87 -58.76
CA ASN A 200 38.39 10.90 -57.31
C ASN A 200 37.37 11.84 -56.62
N ALA A 201 37.06 13.01 -57.20
CA ALA A 201 36.01 13.90 -56.73
C ALA A 201 34.59 13.29 -56.89
N THR A 202 34.36 12.53 -57.97
CA THR A 202 33.12 11.76 -58.15
C THR A 202 33.01 10.66 -57.08
N PHE A 203 34.10 9.98 -56.75
CA PHE A 203 34.12 9.00 -55.65
C PHE A 203 33.83 9.65 -54.29
N ASP A 204 34.43 10.80 -53.99
CA ASP A 204 34.19 11.52 -52.74
C ASP A 204 32.72 12.01 -52.62
N THR A 205 32.15 12.60 -53.67
CA THR A 205 30.73 13.03 -53.68
C THR A 205 29.73 11.88 -53.63
N VAL A 206 30.06 10.71 -54.20
CA VAL A 206 29.27 9.48 -54.02
C VAL A 206 29.36 8.99 -52.57
N HIS A 207 30.55 9.05 -51.96
CA HIS A 207 30.70 8.66 -50.55
C HIS A 207 29.96 9.61 -49.61
N GLU A 208 30.00 10.92 -49.86
CA GLU A 208 29.29 11.95 -49.10
C GLU A 208 27.78 11.68 -49.11
N ARG A 209 27.18 11.52 -50.31
CA ARG A 209 25.76 11.13 -50.45
C ARG A 209 25.40 9.83 -49.74
N VAL A 210 26.31 8.84 -49.70
CA VAL A 210 26.06 7.60 -48.96
C VAL A 210 26.16 7.86 -47.45
N GLU A 211 27.12 8.64 -46.96
CA GLU A 211 27.16 9.04 -45.54
C GLU A 211 25.92 9.83 -45.11
N ASP A 212 25.36 10.68 -45.98
CA ASP A 212 24.09 11.38 -45.76
C ASP A 212 22.92 10.39 -45.65
N MET A 213 22.84 9.39 -46.53
CA MET A 213 21.84 8.31 -46.44
C MET A 213 22.01 7.47 -45.16
N PHE A 214 23.25 7.29 -44.66
CA PHE A 214 23.49 6.70 -43.34
C PHE A 214 23.07 7.64 -42.20
N GLY A 215 23.21 8.96 -42.34
CA GLY A 215 22.67 9.94 -41.39
C GLY A 215 21.14 9.86 -41.29
N LEU A 216 20.45 10.05 -42.42
CA LEU A 216 18.99 10.03 -42.51
C LEU A 216 18.38 8.70 -42.04
N SER A 217 19.01 7.56 -42.33
CA SER A 217 18.56 6.25 -41.82
C SER A 217 18.79 6.07 -40.32
N ARG A 218 19.84 6.69 -39.73
CA ARG A 218 20.02 6.73 -38.27
C ARG A 218 18.96 7.59 -37.61
N GLU A 219 18.67 8.77 -38.17
CA GLU A 219 17.64 9.69 -37.67
C GLU A 219 16.26 9.06 -37.74
N SER A 220 15.93 8.38 -38.84
CA SER A 220 14.70 7.58 -38.98
C SER A 220 14.63 6.44 -37.95
N LEU A 221 15.74 5.74 -37.65
CA LEU A 221 15.77 4.69 -36.64
C LEU A 221 15.60 5.25 -35.21
N CYS A 222 16.20 6.40 -34.90
CA CYS A 222 15.99 7.13 -33.64
C CYS A 222 14.53 7.56 -33.47
N SER A 223 13.93 8.14 -34.52
CA SER A 223 12.53 8.57 -34.52
C SER A 223 11.59 7.37 -34.33
N TRP A 224 11.84 6.25 -35.01
CA TRP A 224 11.07 5.01 -34.82
C TRP A 224 11.22 4.43 -33.41
N GLN A 225 12.42 4.46 -32.81
CA GLN A 225 12.60 4.05 -31.42
C GLN A 225 11.78 4.92 -30.47
N GLN A 226 11.82 6.24 -30.62
CA GLN A 226 11.02 7.17 -29.81
C GLN A 226 9.52 6.94 -29.99
N GLU A 227 9.06 6.62 -31.20
CA GLU A 227 7.67 6.22 -31.46
C GLU A 227 7.30 4.92 -30.71
N GLN A 228 8.17 3.90 -30.70
CA GLN A 228 7.91 2.66 -29.96
C GLN A 228 7.97 2.86 -28.44
N GLU A 229 8.83 3.74 -27.93
CA GLU A 229 8.91 4.09 -26.51
C GLU A 229 7.67 4.86 -26.05
N PHE A 230 7.26 5.89 -26.79
CA PHE A 230 6.02 6.64 -26.54
C PHE A 230 4.77 5.75 -26.65
N LYS A 231 4.75 4.82 -27.62
CA LYS A 231 3.69 3.82 -27.73
C LYS A 231 3.67 2.87 -26.53
N ALA A 232 4.82 2.40 -26.05
CA ALA A 232 4.90 1.56 -24.86
C ALA A 232 4.47 2.31 -23.59
N GLU A 233 4.74 3.63 -23.50
CA GLU A 233 4.24 4.49 -22.43
C GLU A 233 2.72 4.66 -22.51
N ILE A 234 2.14 4.89 -23.69
CA ILE A 234 0.68 4.93 -23.89
C ILE A 234 0.04 3.57 -23.56
N GLU A 235 0.58 2.45 -24.05
CA GLU A 235 0.09 1.11 -23.74
C GLU A 235 0.16 0.85 -22.22
N GLY A 236 1.26 1.25 -21.56
CA GLY A 236 1.42 1.20 -20.11
C GLY A 236 0.42 2.08 -19.34
N MET A 237 0.15 3.30 -19.81
CA MET A 237 -0.83 4.22 -19.21
C MET A 237 -2.26 3.71 -19.39
N VAL A 238 -2.60 3.17 -20.57
CA VAL A 238 -3.91 2.54 -20.83
C VAL A 238 -4.10 1.32 -19.95
N ILE A 239 -3.11 0.43 -19.86
CA ILE A 239 -3.16 -0.75 -18.98
C ILE A 239 -3.30 -0.33 -17.52
N LYS A 240 -2.53 0.67 -17.06
CA LYS A 240 -2.62 1.21 -15.70
C LYS A 240 -4.00 1.81 -15.41
N ASN A 241 -4.58 2.54 -16.36
CA ASN A 241 -5.92 3.11 -16.22
C ASN A 241 -7.03 2.04 -16.25
N CYS A 242 -6.90 0.98 -17.06
CA CYS A 242 -7.85 -0.13 -17.07
C CYS A 242 -7.78 -0.97 -15.78
N ILE A 243 -6.58 -1.22 -15.26
CA ILE A 243 -6.40 -1.88 -13.96
C ILE A 243 -7.01 -1.00 -12.86
N ARG A 244 -6.72 0.30 -12.85
CA ARG A 244 -7.25 1.24 -11.87
C ARG A 244 -8.77 1.37 -11.96
N SER A 245 -9.37 1.47 -13.15
CA SER A 245 -10.83 1.53 -13.28
C SER A 245 -11.51 0.23 -12.85
N LEU A 246 -10.89 -0.93 -13.09
CA LEU A 246 -11.37 -2.20 -12.55
C LEU A 246 -11.25 -2.25 -11.02
N GLN A 247 -10.19 -1.70 -10.43
CA GLN A 247 -10.05 -1.60 -8.97
C GLN A 247 -11.12 -0.65 -8.38
N GLU A 248 -11.29 0.54 -8.96
CA GLU A 248 -12.31 1.51 -8.59
C GLU A 248 -13.73 0.89 -8.70
N GLU A 249 -14.01 0.16 -9.77
CA GLU A 249 -15.29 -0.55 -9.98
C GLU A 249 -15.48 -1.73 -9.00
N PHE A 250 -14.43 -2.49 -8.68
CA PHE A 250 -14.51 -3.56 -7.67
C PHE A 250 -14.69 -3.00 -6.27
N GLU A 251 -14.04 -1.88 -5.93
CA GLU A 251 -14.23 -1.19 -4.66
C GLU A 251 -15.64 -0.59 -4.56
N GLU A 252 -16.15 0.08 -5.59
CA GLU A 252 -17.53 0.58 -5.64
C GLU A 252 -18.56 -0.55 -5.45
N ARG A 253 -18.41 -1.67 -6.18
CA ARG A 253 -19.27 -2.86 -6.01
C ARG A 253 -19.17 -3.48 -4.61
N LEU A 254 -18.02 -3.42 -3.96
CA LEU A 254 -17.83 -3.88 -2.57
C LEU A 254 -18.46 -2.91 -1.57
N TRP A 255 -18.34 -1.59 -1.78
CA TRP A 255 -18.99 -0.58 -0.95
C TRP A 255 -20.51 -0.65 -1.06
N ASP A 256 -21.08 -0.79 -2.26
CA ASP A 256 -22.52 -0.97 -2.47
C ASP A 256 -23.05 -2.21 -1.73
N GLN A 257 -22.38 -3.35 -1.87
CA GLN A 257 -22.74 -4.57 -1.14
C GLN A 257 -22.61 -4.38 0.38
N ASN A 258 -21.54 -3.75 0.85
CA ASN A 258 -21.30 -3.54 2.27
C ASN A 258 -22.24 -2.48 2.88
N VAL A 259 -22.71 -1.50 2.10
CA VAL A 259 -23.79 -0.56 2.50
C VAL A 259 -25.13 -1.30 2.58
N GLN A 260 -25.41 -2.20 1.63
CA GLN A 260 -26.63 -3.01 1.59
C GLN A 260 -26.73 -4.02 2.76
N PHE A 261 -25.63 -4.34 3.45
CA PHE A 261 -25.64 -5.11 4.70
C PHE A 261 -25.33 -4.29 5.97
N GLY A 262 -24.55 -3.20 5.89
CA GLY A 262 -24.04 -2.48 7.06
C GLY A 262 -25.03 -1.54 7.76
N GLY A 263 -26.14 -1.18 7.12
CA GLY A 263 -27.08 -0.16 7.57
C GLY A 263 -28.02 -0.58 8.71
N ASN A 264 -27.51 -0.83 9.93
CA ASN A 264 -28.28 -1.06 11.18
C ASN A 264 -29.17 -2.33 11.23
N GLU A 265 -29.49 -2.94 10.09
CA GLU A 265 -30.30 -4.15 10.00
C GLU A 265 -29.52 -5.44 10.33
N TYR A 266 -28.23 -5.53 10.01
CA TYR A 266 -27.42 -6.73 10.31
C TYR A 266 -27.23 -6.96 11.81
N VAL A 267 -27.04 -5.90 12.60
CA VAL A 267 -27.01 -5.98 14.07
C VAL A 267 -28.35 -6.48 14.61
N ASN A 268 -29.45 -5.88 14.12
CA ASN A 268 -30.82 -6.32 14.40
C ASN A 268 -31.09 -7.80 14.04
N TRP A 269 -30.50 -8.30 12.95
CA TRP A 269 -30.63 -9.69 12.52
C TRP A 269 -29.83 -10.66 13.39
N LEU A 270 -28.59 -10.29 13.76
CA LEU A 270 -27.77 -11.09 14.66
C LEU A 270 -28.38 -11.18 16.07
N GLU A 271 -28.95 -10.08 16.56
CA GLU A 271 -29.71 -10.03 17.81
C GLU A 271 -30.93 -10.96 17.76
N LYS A 272 -31.75 -10.88 16.70
CA LYS A 272 -32.88 -11.81 16.48
C LYS A 272 -32.47 -13.28 16.36
N ILE A 273 -31.30 -13.59 15.80
CA ILE A 273 -30.77 -14.96 15.74
C ILE A 273 -30.37 -15.44 17.14
N ASN A 274 -29.81 -14.57 17.98
CA ASN A 274 -29.54 -14.88 19.39
C ASN A 274 -30.83 -15.08 20.19
N ASP A 275 -31.88 -14.29 19.95
CA ASP A 275 -33.21 -14.48 20.57
C ASP A 275 -33.86 -15.80 20.16
N ILE A 276 -33.73 -16.19 18.89
CA ILE A 276 -34.20 -17.51 18.41
C ILE A 276 -33.40 -18.64 19.10
N SER A 277 -32.10 -18.43 19.35
CA SER A 277 -31.24 -19.39 20.06
C SER A 277 -31.57 -19.50 21.55
N SER A 278 -31.84 -18.39 22.25
CA SER A 278 -32.23 -18.38 23.67
C SER A 278 -33.62 -19.01 23.87
N LEU A 279 -34.61 -18.63 23.05
CA LEU A 279 -35.94 -19.24 23.02
C LEU A 279 -35.86 -20.76 22.81
N ARG A 280 -34.96 -21.21 21.92
CA ARG A 280 -34.71 -22.63 21.63
C ARG A 280 -34.03 -23.37 22.80
N GLN A 281 -33.25 -22.68 23.64
CA GLN A 281 -32.67 -23.25 24.86
C GLN A 281 -33.68 -23.33 26.00
N GLU A 282 -34.49 -22.28 26.21
CA GLU A 282 -35.58 -22.29 27.20
C GLU A 282 -36.61 -23.37 26.91
N LEU A 283 -37.02 -23.50 25.65
CA LEU A 283 -37.99 -24.50 25.21
C LEU A 283 -37.47 -25.95 25.42
N ASP A 284 -36.17 -26.17 25.25
CA ASP A 284 -35.48 -27.43 25.54
C ASP A 284 -35.36 -27.70 27.05
N ALA A 285 -35.10 -26.66 27.87
CA ALA A 285 -35.14 -26.76 29.33
C ALA A 285 -36.56 -27.12 29.86
N ILE A 286 -37.61 -26.54 29.27
CA ILE A 286 -39.01 -26.90 29.56
C ILE A 286 -39.30 -28.34 29.11
N SER A 287 -38.83 -28.75 27.92
CA SER A 287 -38.96 -30.14 27.41
C SER A 287 -38.35 -31.16 28.38
N LYS A 288 -37.14 -30.89 28.88
CA LYS A 288 -36.45 -31.73 29.88
C LYS A 288 -37.21 -31.75 31.20
N SER A 289 -37.68 -30.61 31.68
CA SER A 289 -38.46 -30.50 32.92
C SER A 289 -39.76 -31.31 32.88
N LEU A 290 -40.48 -31.29 31.74
CA LEU A 290 -41.67 -32.12 31.51
C LEU A 290 -41.37 -33.62 31.39
N SER A 291 -40.12 -34.00 31.10
CA SER A 291 -39.69 -35.40 30.92
C SER A 291 -39.17 -36.05 32.22
N ILE A 292 -38.69 -35.26 33.18
CA ILE A 292 -38.14 -35.75 34.47
C ILE A 292 -39.22 -36.34 35.39
N HIS A 293 -40.48 -35.97 35.20
CA HIS A 293 -41.53 -36.11 36.22
C HIS A 293 -42.12 -37.54 36.38
N GLU A 294 -41.66 -38.53 35.61
CA GLU A 294 -42.36 -39.82 35.42
C GLU A 294 -41.53 -41.08 35.77
N SER A 295 -40.31 -40.96 36.30
CA SER A 295 -39.42 -42.13 36.48
C SER A 295 -38.56 -42.19 37.75
N ARG A 296 -39.18 -42.13 38.95
CA ARG A 296 -38.56 -42.75 40.16
C ARG A 296 -39.54 -43.19 41.26
N PRO A 297 -39.76 -44.51 41.45
CA PRO A 297 -40.36 -45.06 42.67
C PRO A 297 -39.46 -44.90 43.91
N LEU A 298 -40.06 -44.99 45.10
CA LEU A 298 -39.41 -44.80 46.40
C LEU A 298 -38.76 -46.09 46.93
N THR A 299 -37.47 -46.02 47.32
CA THR A 299 -36.86 -46.96 48.29
C THR A 299 -35.76 -46.30 49.13
N SER A 300 -35.92 -46.39 50.45
CA SER A 300 -34.93 -46.27 51.54
C SER A 300 -33.90 -45.13 51.58
N LEU A 301 -33.99 -44.35 52.67
CA LEU A 301 -32.81 -43.92 53.44
C LEU A 301 -32.24 -45.11 54.22
N GLY A 302 -30.93 -45.10 54.55
CA GLY A 302 -30.38 -45.97 55.61
C GLY A 302 -28.94 -46.48 55.41
N SER A 303 -27.98 -45.82 56.07
CA SER A 303 -26.70 -46.39 56.56
C SER A 303 -25.66 -46.91 55.53
N LEU A 304 -24.41 -47.28 55.90
CA LEU A 304 -23.42 -46.67 56.82
C LEU A 304 -22.06 -47.42 56.67
N GLU A 305 -20.98 -46.69 56.39
CA GLU A 305 -19.54 -47.06 56.61
C GLU A 305 -18.86 -48.27 55.89
N ILE A 306 -17.51 -48.25 55.95
CA ILE A 306 -16.51 -49.35 55.77
C ILE A 306 -16.28 -49.88 54.33
N SER A 307 -15.05 -50.21 53.87
CA SER A 307 -13.67 -49.75 54.19
C SER A 307 -12.66 -50.35 53.18
N GLY A 308 -11.54 -49.67 52.88
CA GLY A 308 -10.37 -50.22 52.15
C GLY A 308 -10.54 -50.43 50.63
N GLU A 309 -9.49 -50.67 49.82
CA GLU A 309 -8.02 -50.64 50.03
C GLU A 309 -7.36 -50.57 48.61
N TRP A 310 -6.78 -49.45 48.15
CA TRP A 310 -5.44 -48.85 48.38
C TRP A 310 -4.32 -49.30 47.41
N SER A 311 -3.95 -48.41 46.49
CA SER A 311 -2.60 -48.25 45.89
C SER A 311 -2.48 -46.81 45.38
N ASN A 312 -1.64 -45.92 45.93
CA ASN A 312 -0.17 -45.85 45.80
C ASN A 312 0.24 -45.81 44.31
N ASP A 313 0.81 -44.72 43.77
CA ASP A 313 1.93 -43.94 44.35
C ASP A 313 1.81 -42.39 44.30
N LYS A 314 2.27 -41.77 45.40
CA LYS A 314 3.46 -40.89 45.54
C LYS A 314 3.85 -39.95 44.36
N LYS A 315 4.27 -38.69 44.57
CA LYS A 315 4.57 -37.93 45.81
C LYS A 315 4.51 -36.41 45.55
N ALA A 316 3.72 -35.71 46.37
CA ALA A 316 3.96 -34.46 47.13
C ALA A 316 4.67 -33.25 46.44
N ASP A 317 4.31 -32.00 46.73
CA ASP A 317 4.54 -31.38 48.05
C ASP A 317 3.47 -30.33 48.49
N HIS A 318 3.13 -30.42 49.79
CA HIS A 318 3.16 -29.37 50.83
C HIS A 318 2.72 -27.91 50.50
N PHE A 319 1.89 -27.23 51.31
CA PHE A 319 1.23 -27.55 52.59
C PHE A 319 -0.14 -26.83 52.71
N ARG A 320 -1.12 -27.45 53.39
CA ARG A 320 -2.12 -26.71 54.18
C ARG A 320 -1.69 -26.70 55.65
N SER A 321 -1.90 -25.59 56.34
CA SER A 321 -1.76 -25.51 57.80
C SER A 321 -2.82 -24.60 58.42
N LYS A 322 -3.75 -25.23 59.16
CA LYS A 322 -4.23 -24.91 60.52
C LYS A 322 -4.51 -23.45 60.94
N SER A 323 -5.39 -23.16 61.91
CA SER A 323 -6.54 -23.85 62.54
C SER A 323 -7.00 -22.98 63.74
N LEU A 324 -8.28 -23.07 64.11
CA LEU A 324 -8.84 -22.79 65.45
C LEU A 324 -9.01 -21.32 65.95
N ASN A 325 -10.22 -21.09 66.50
CA ASN A 325 -10.62 -20.23 67.63
C ASN A 325 -10.72 -18.69 67.54
N ASN A 326 -11.91 -18.21 67.94
CA ASN A 326 -12.26 -17.05 68.79
C ASN A 326 -11.39 -15.78 68.69
N SER A 327 -11.88 -14.56 68.49
CA SER A 327 -13.18 -13.91 68.79
C SER A 327 -12.92 -12.38 68.79
N VAL A 328 -13.98 -11.57 68.89
CA VAL A 328 -13.99 -10.13 69.23
C VAL A 328 -13.57 -9.12 68.14
N SER A 329 -14.52 -8.22 67.86
CA SER A 329 -14.40 -6.89 67.23
C SER A 329 -14.01 -6.76 65.75
N SER A 330 -14.44 -5.72 65.02
CA SER A 330 -15.70 -4.94 65.00
C SER A 330 -15.49 -3.72 64.09
N SER A 331 -16.07 -3.70 62.88
CA SER A 331 -16.65 -2.50 62.23
C SER A 331 -16.94 -2.73 60.74
N THR A 332 -17.82 -2.00 60.06
CA THR A 332 -19.04 -1.22 60.40
C THR A 332 -19.68 -0.83 59.04
N LEU A 333 -20.99 -0.52 58.99
CA LEU A 333 -21.79 -0.20 57.79
C LEU A 333 -22.11 -1.42 56.89
N MET A 334 -23.27 -1.50 56.22
CA MET A 334 -24.56 -0.79 56.36
C MET A 334 -25.67 -1.72 55.84
N TRP A 335 -26.95 -1.44 56.16
CA TRP A 335 -28.08 -2.08 55.47
C TRP A 335 -28.23 -1.55 54.04
N GLU A 336 -28.55 -2.44 53.11
CA GLU A 336 -28.59 -2.16 51.66
C GLU A 336 -30.01 -1.94 51.12
N GLY A 337 -30.13 -1.22 50.02
CA GLY A 337 -31.13 -1.53 49.00
C GLY A 337 -32.56 -1.01 49.22
N ASN A 338 -32.75 0.29 49.44
CA ASN A 338 -34.06 0.90 49.27
C ASN A 338 -34.36 1.13 47.77
N GLY A 339 -35.38 0.46 47.23
CA GLY A 339 -35.84 0.60 45.83
C GLY A 339 -37.36 0.44 45.74
N LYS A 340 -38.04 1.40 45.10
CA LYS A 340 -39.51 1.50 45.09
C LYS A 340 -40.13 0.98 43.78
N HIS A 341 -41.22 0.23 43.91
CA HIS A 341 -42.50 0.41 43.20
C HIS A 341 -43.57 -0.20 44.14
N GLU A 342 -44.44 0.61 44.73
CA GLU A 342 -45.79 0.99 44.27
C GLU A 342 -46.90 0.04 44.76
N ASP A 343 -47.75 0.62 45.62
CA ASP A 343 -49.16 0.36 45.91
C ASP A 343 -49.74 -1.07 45.89
N SER A 344 -50.13 -1.56 47.07
CA SER A 344 -51.56 -1.54 47.42
C SER A 344 -51.90 -1.94 48.87
N ASN A 345 -52.89 -1.21 49.44
CA ASN A 345 -53.83 -1.65 50.50
C ASN A 345 -53.30 -2.23 51.83
N SER A 346 -52.79 -1.35 52.71
CA SER A 346 -52.69 -1.64 54.14
C SER A 346 -54.05 -1.54 54.85
N ASN A 347 -54.77 -2.66 55.00
CA ASN A 347 -56.00 -2.72 55.80
C ASN A 347 -55.68 -2.60 57.31
N ILE A 348 -55.96 -1.44 57.89
CA ILE A 348 -55.84 -1.18 59.33
C ILE A 348 -56.97 -1.90 60.08
N PRO A 349 -56.67 -2.71 61.11
CA PRO A 349 -57.67 -3.10 62.11
C PRO A 349 -57.73 -2.03 63.19
N GLU A 350 -58.83 -1.27 63.23
CA GLU A 350 -59.09 -0.33 64.33
C GLU A 350 -59.25 -1.06 65.67
N ASN A 351 -58.63 -0.52 66.73
CA ASN A 351 -59.12 -0.39 68.13
C ASN A 351 -58.00 -0.50 69.18
N SER A 352 -57.27 0.60 69.42
CA SER A 352 -56.61 0.86 70.71
C SER A 352 -56.13 2.32 70.79
N ASP A 353 -57.05 3.25 71.11
CA ASP A 353 -56.71 4.64 71.40
C ASP A 353 -55.82 4.72 72.67
N PRO A 354 -54.56 5.19 72.55
CA PRO A 354 -53.62 5.21 73.67
C PRO A 354 -54.03 6.18 74.79
N ALA A 355 -54.99 7.09 74.58
CA ALA A 355 -55.48 7.99 75.62
C ALA A 355 -56.15 7.23 76.79
N LYS A 356 -56.85 6.13 76.52
CA LYS A 356 -57.60 5.37 77.56
C LYS A 356 -56.71 4.61 78.54
N LEU A 357 -55.55 4.11 78.09
CA LEU A 357 -54.62 3.33 78.92
C LEU A 357 -54.04 4.14 80.10
N LYS A 358 -54.12 5.47 80.06
CA LYS A 358 -53.57 6.37 81.08
C LYS A 358 -54.50 6.62 82.29
N GLN A 359 -55.74 6.13 82.24
CA GLN A 359 -56.74 6.29 83.31
C GLN A 359 -57.13 4.98 84.01
N MET A 360 -56.67 3.83 83.52
CA MET A 360 -56.99 2.52 84.11
C MET A 360 -56.27 2.32 85.45
N SER A 361 -56.94 1.69 86.41
CA SER A 361 -56.29 1.25 87.65
C SER A 361 -55.27 0.14 87.40
N LYS A 362 -54.40 -0.12 88.38
CA LYS A 362 -53.27 -1.04 88.22
C LYS A 362 -53.72 -2.48 87.95
N ASP A 363 -54.87 -2.88 88.48
CA ASP A 363 -55.44 -4.22 88.28
C ASP A 363 -56.25 -4.33 86.98
N GLU A 364 -56.96 -3.27 86.57
CA GLU A 364 -57.60 -3.20 85.25
C GLU A 364 -56.57 -3.31 84.12
N LEU A 365 -55.42 -2.64 84.26
CA LEU A 365 -54.32 -2.74 83.30
C LEU A 365 -53.78 -4.18 83.19
N ILE A 366 -53.71 -4.93 84.29
CA ILE A 366 -53.30 -6.35 84.30
C ILE A 366 -54.39 -7.23 83.65
N THR A 367 -55.65 -6.93 83.91
CA THR A 367 -56.79 -7.62 83.29
C THR A 367 -56.75 -7.43 81.77
N GLU A 368 -56.53 -6.20 81.31
CA GLU A 368 -56.49 -5.89 79.88
C GLU A 368 -55.19 -6.34 79.19
N MET A 369 -54.05 -6.31 79.88
CA MET A 369 -52.83 -6.98 79.40
C MET A 369 -53.03 -8.50 79.26
N THR A 370 -53.78 -9.16 80.15
CA THR A 370 -54.09 -10.59 79.96
C THR A 370 -55.15 -10.84 78.89
N ASN A 371 -56.08 -9.92 78.65
CA ASN A 371 -57.00 -9.99 77.50
C ASN A 371 -56.27 -9.80 76.17
N MET A 372 -55.43 -8.77 76.05
CA MET A 372 -54.57 -8.56 74.88
C MET A 372 -53.64 -9.75 74.66
N ARG A 373 -53.06 -10.33 75.73
CA ARG A 373 -52.25 -11.56 75.61
C ARG A 373 -53.10 -12.71 75.10
N ARG A 374 -54.26 -13.03 75.71
CA ARG A 374 -55.17 -14.09 75.22
C ARG A 374 -55.58 -13.88 73.77
N ASN A 375 -55.86 -12.65 73.35
CA ASN A 375 -56.21 -12.34 71.97
C ASN A 375 -55.03 -12.53 71.00
N HIS A 376 -53.82 -12.12 71.38
CA HIS A 376 -52.62 -12.38 70.58
C HIS A 376 -52.28 -13.87 70.51
N GLU A 377 -52.33 -14.57 71.64
CA GLU A 377 -52.06 -16.00 71.82
C GLU A 377 -53.10 -16.84 71.03
N SER A 378 -54.38 -16.43 71.04
CA SER A 378 -55.45 -16.95 70.18
C SER A 378 -55.22 -16.68 68.68
N LYS A 379 -54.77 -15.47 68.30
CA LYS A 379 -54.52 -15.12 66.89
C LYS A 379 -53.28 -15.82 66.32
N VAL A 380 -52.26 -16.05 67.15
CA VAL A 380 -51.12 -16.93 66.84
C VAL A 380 -51.59 -18.37 66.70
N GLN A 381 -52.47 -18.85 67.58
CA GLN A 381 -53.07 -20.19 67.47
C GLN A 381 -53.94 -20.33 66.21
N GLU A 382 -54.66 -19.28 65.78
CA GLU A 382 -55.44 -19.26 64.54
C GLU A 382 -54.55 -19.35 63.29
N ILE A 383 -53.45 -18.59 63.25
CA ILE A 383 -52.45 -18.64 62.18
C ILE A 383 -51.75 -20.02 62.16
N THR A 384 -51.45 -20.57 63.33
CA THR A 384 -50.87 -21.91 63.49
C THR A 384 -51.83 -23.00 63.01
N GLU A 385 -53.12 -22.92 63.34
CA GLU A 385 -54.16 -23.84 62.87
C GLU A 385 -54.50 -23.65 61.38
N LYS A 386 -54.26 -22.46 60.81
CA LYS A 386 -54.27 -22.22 59.35
C LYS A 386 -53.09 -22.89 58.67
N ASN A 387 -51.88 -22.75 59.19
CA ASN A 387 -50.69 -23.46 58.68
C ASN A 387 -50.81 -24.99 58.82
N PHE A 388 -51.35 -25.50 59.93
CA PHE A 388 -51.64 -26.93 60.08
C PHE A 388 -52.83 -27.40 59.24
N ARG A 389 -53.75 -26.52 58.81
CA ARG A 389 -54.74 -26.85 57.78
C ARG A 389 -54.11 -26.93 56.40
N LEU A 390 -53.32 -25.94 55.99
CA LEU A 390 -52.60 -25.95 54.72
C LEU A 390 -51.64 -27.15 54.61
N MET A 391 -50.92 -27.50 55.69
CA MET A 391 -50.13 -28.75 55.73
C MET A 391 -51.01 -30.01 55.62
N ARG A 392 -52.15 -30.10 56.31
CA ARG A 392 -53.08 -31.23 56.17
C ARG A 392 -53.72 -31.29 54.78
N GLU A 393 -53.94 -30.15 54.12
CA GLU A 393 -54.50 -30.06 52.78
C GLU A 393 -53.48 -30.47 51.71
N ILE A 394 -52.23 -30.02 51.83
CA ILE A 394 -51.10 -30.48 51.02
C ILE A 394 -50.84 -31.99 51.23
N LEU A 395 -50.97 -32.49 52.46
CA LEU A 395 -50.88 -33.93 52.75
C LEU A 395 -52.07 -34.70 52.16
N CYS A 396 -53.31 -34.22 52.28
CA CYS A 396 -54.50 -34.85 51.68
C CYS A 396 -54.44 -34.87 50.13
N MET A 397 -53.86 -33.83 49.51
CA MET A 397 -53.57 -33.80 48.07
C MET A 397 -52.55 -34.89 47.68
N LYS A 398 -51.62 -35.22 48.58
CA LYS A 398 -50.56 -36.22 48.37
C LYS A 398 -51.02 -37.66 48.68
N GLU A 399 -51.84 -37.85 49.72
CA GLU A 399 -52.38 -39.16 50.14
C GLU A 399 -53.51 -39.67 49.22
N ARG A 400 -54.21 -38.80 48.48
CA ARG A 400 -55.16 -39.24 47.44
C ARG A 400 -54.51 -39.94 46.23
N GLY A 401 -53.18 -40.03 46.19
CA GLY A 401 -52.44 -40.72 45.14
C GLY A 401 -52.37 -42.25 45.25
N SER A 402 -53.50 -42.98 45.30
CA SER A 402 -53.53 -44.43 44.98
C SER A 402 -54.92 -45.09 44.82
N ALA A 403 -55.75 -44.64 43.87
CA ALA A 403 -56.73 -45.51 43.18
C ALA A 403 -57.19 -44.87 41.85
N SER A 404 -57.14 -45.64 40.75
CA SER A 404 -57.54 -45.23 39.38
C SER A 404 -58.98 -45.67 39.07
N PRO A 405 -59.65 -45.25 37.96
CA PRO A 405 -59.15 -44.42 36.85
C PRO A 405 -60.10 -43.31 36.34
N LEU A 406 -59.67 -42.67 35.24
CA LEU A 406 -60.44 -41.99 34.17
C LEU A 406 -60.43 -40.44 34.16
N LYS A 407 -60.00 -39.89 33.01
CA LYS A 407 -59.89 -38.47 32.61
C LYS A 407 -58.76 -37.62 33.25
N LYS A 408 -57.55 -37.77 32.68
CA LYS A 408 -56.55 -36.68 32.54
C LYS A 408 -55.64 -36.95 31.32
N ASP A 409 -54.65 -36.08 31.13
CA ASP A 409 -53.46 -36.19 30.26
C ASP A 409 -53.51 -35.67 28.81
N ASN A 410 -54.67 -35.49 28.17
CA ASN A 410 -54.74 -35.03 26.77
C ASN A 410 -53.95 -33.72 26.49
N GLU A 411 -54.08 -32.70 27.34
CA GLU A 411 -53.42 -31.40 27.13
C GLU A 411 -51.91 -31.45 27.40
N LEU A 412 -51.49 -32.18 28.43
CA LEU A 412 -50.08 -32.31 28.81
C LEU A 412 -49.30 -33.19 27.82
N ASP A 413 -49.92 -34.25 27.29
CA ASP A 413 -49.33 -35.08 26.22
C ASP A 413 -49.36 -34.41 24.84
N ILE A 414 -50.26 -33.45 24.60
CA ILE A 414 -50.19 -32.56 23.45
C ILE A 414 -49.02 -31.59 23.61
N LEU A 415 -48.78 -31.04 24.81
CA LEU A 415 -47.65 -30.15 25.07
C LEU A 415 -46.31 -30.87 24.97
N LYS A 416 -46.16 -32.04 25.62
CA LYS A 416 -45.01 -32.96 25.51
C LYS A 416 -44.66 -33.29 24.04
N ARG A 417 -45.65 -33.39 23.14
CA ARG A 417 -45.43 -33.64 21.70
C ARG A 417 -45.17 -32.38 20.86
N LYS A 418 -45.79 -31.24 21.19
CA LYS A 418 -45.60 -29.99 20.43
C LYS A 418 -44.26 -29.31 20.70
N ILE A 419 -43.76 -29.38 21.94
CA ILE A 419 -42.49 -28.72 22.33
C ILE A 419 -41.30 -29.21 21.47
N PRO A 420 -41.03 -30.53 21.33
CA PRO A 420 -39.98 -31.02 20.43
C PRO A 420 -40.16 -30.62 18.96
N HIS A 421 -41.39 -30.52 18.47
CA HIS A 421 -41.67 -30.09 17.09
C HIS A 421 -41.35 -28.60 16.88
N PHE A 422 -41.57 -27.75 17.88
CA PHE A 422 -41.15 -26.35 17.83
C PHE A 422 -39.63 -26.20 17.96
N ILE A 423 -38.95 -26.97 18.83
CA ILE A 423 -37.48 -27.03 18.89
C ILE A 423 -36.91 -27.40 17.51
N SER A 424 -37.43 -28.47 16.89
CA SER A 424 -37.00 -28.91 15.55
C SER A 424 -37.23 -27.86 14.44
N LYS A 425 -38.18 -26.94 14.60
CA LYS A 425 -38.38 -25.82 13.67
C LYS A 425 -37.40 -24.67 13.92
N LEU A 426 -37.13 -24.35 15.19
CA LEU A 426 -36.12 -23.36 15.56
C LEU A 426 -34.72 -23.85 15.14
N ASP A 427 -34.42 -25.14 15.30
CA ASP A 427 -33.18 -25.76 14.78
C ASP A 427 -33.06 -25.63 13.26
N GLY A 428 -34.16 -25.83 12.50
CA GLY A 428 -34.18 -25.60 11.05
C GLY A 428 -33.85 -24.16 10.68
N ILE A 429 -34.51 -23.19 11.32
CA ILE A 429 -34.29 -21.75 11.11
C ILE A 429 -32.86 -21.34 11.48
N LEU A 430 -32.30 -21.89 12.56
CA LEU A 430 -30.92 -21.63 12.98
C LEU A 430 -29.89 -22.21 12.01
N VAL A 431 -30.15 -23.39 11.43
CA VAL A 431 -29.27 -23.98 10.40
C VAL A 431 -29.35 -23.21 9.07
N GLU A 432 -30.55 -22.79 8.66
CA GLU A 432 -30.77 -22.02 7.43
C GLU A 432 -30.14 -20.61 7.53
N ASN A 433 -30.32 -19.91 8.66
CA ASN A 433 -29.65 -18.63 8.92
C ASN A 433 -28.13 -18.77 9.09
N LYS A 434 -27.61 -19.91 9.57
CA LYS A 434 -26.16 -20.14 9.64
C LYS A 434 -25.51 -20.17 8.26
N MET A 435 -26.22 -20.61 7.21
CA MET A 435 -25.75 -20.51 5.82
C MET A 435 -25.69 -19.05 5.31
N LEU A 436 -26.50 -18.14 5.88
CA LEU A 436 -26.40 -16.71 5.60
C LEU A 436 -25.23 -16.07 6.36
N CYS A 437 -24.98 -16.47 7.61
CA CYS A 437 -23.80 -16.01 8.36
C CYS A 437 -22.47 -16.43 7.71
N ALA A 438 -22.42 -17.56 6.97
CA ALA A 438 -21.24 -17.97 6.20
C ALA A 438 -20.78 -16.93 5.15
N PHE A 439 -21.64 -15.98 4.74
CA PHE A 439 -21.21 -14.86 3.91
C PHE A 439 -20.28 -13.88 4.63
N SER A 440 -20.30 -13.83 5.97
CA SER A 440 -19.38 -13.03 6.79
C SER A 440 -18.01 -13.70 6.98
N GLU A 441 -17.94 -15.03 6.94
CA GLU A 441 -16.68 -15.80 6.92
C GLU A 441 -15.85 -15.48 5.64
N ASN A 442 -16.47 -14.87 4.62
CA ASN A 442 -15.74 -14.32 3.48
C ASN A 442 -14.79 -13.17 3.82
N ALA A 443 -14.94 -12.50 4.97
CA ALA A 443 -13.94 -11.52 5.42
C ALA A 443 -12.60 -12.19 5.75
N GLU A 444 -12.63 -13.37 6.39
CA GLU A 444 -11.41 -14.16 6.66
C GLU A 444 -10.87 -14.79 5.36
N ASN A 445 -11.74 -15.27 4.47
CA ASN A 445 -11.32 -15.74 3.14
C ASN A 445 -10.65 -14.62 2.33
N LEU A 446 -11.19 -13.39 2.35
CA LEU A 446 -10.62 -12.23 1.67
C LEU A 446 -9.26 -11.83 2.25
N GLY A 447 -9.11 -11.90 3.58
CA GLY A 447 -7.81 -11.78 4.25
C GLY A 447 -6.82 -12.83 3.73
N SER A 448 -7.20 -14.12 3.76
CA SER A 448 -6.35 -15.21 3.26
C SER A 448 -6.00 -15.08 1.76
N LEU A 449 -6.91 -14.52 0.95
CA LEU A 449 -6.70 -14.29 -0.48
C LEU A 449 -5.75 -13.11 -0.70
N LYS A 450 -5.85 -12.05 0.11
CA LYS A 450 -4.92 -10.93 0.13
C LYS A 450 -3.53 -11.38 0.56
N ASP A 451 -3.40 -12.07 1.69
CA ASP A 451 -2.12 -12.58 2.20
C ASP A 451 -1.44 -13.51 1.18
N ARG A 452 -2.24 -14.34 0.48
CA ARG A 452 -1.78 -15.20 -0.61
C ARG A 452 -1.36 -14.41 -1.87
N LEU A 453 -2.07 -13.34 -2.23
CA LEU A 453 -1.69 -12.46 -3.34
C LEU A 453 -0.42 -11.68 -3.02
N GLU A 454 -0.27 -11.20 -1.79
CA GLU A 454 0.88 -10.45 -1.28
C GLU A 454 2.11 -11.37 -1.14
N SER A 455 1.90 -12.63 -0.75
CA SER A 455 2.91 -13.70 -0.82
C SER A 455 3.33 -14.01 -2.26
N LEU A 456 2.39 -14.13 -3.21
CA LEU A 456 2.69 -14.36 -4.63
C LEU A 456 3.40 -13.16 -5.29
N LEU A 457 3.11 -11.94 -4.87
CA LEU A 457 3.83 -10.74 -5.29
C LEU A 457 5.27 -10.72 -4.75
N SER A 458 5.47 -11.12 -3.48
CA SER A 458 6.80 -11.29 -2.89
C SER A 458 7.60 -12.39 -3.62
N GLU A 459 6.98 -13.53 -3.90
CA GLU A 459 7.57 -14.62 -4.68
C GLU A 459 7.94 -14.16 -6.10
N ASN A 460 7.07 -13.39 -6.78
CA ASN A 460 7.38 -12.84 -8.10
C ASN A 460 8.57 -11.86 -8.06
N HIS A 461 8.72 -11.09 -6.99
CA HIS A 461 9.88 -10.21 -6.78
C HIS A 461 11.16 -11.04 -6.60
N GLN A 462 11.15 -12.01 -5.69
CA GLN A 462 12.29 -12.91 -5.45
C GLN A 462 12.70 -13.68 -6.70
N LEU A 463 11.73 -14.14 -7.51
CA LEU A 463 11.98 -14.79 -8.79
C LEU A 463 12.55 -13.83 -9.85
N ARG A 464 12.15 -12.55 -9.86
CA ARG A 464 12.76 -11.52 -10.73
C ARG A 464 14.20 -11.21 -10.33
N ASP A 465 14.47 -11.09 -9.04
CA ASP A 465 15.81 -10.82 -8.50
C ASP A 465 16.74 -12.01 -8.77
N LEU A 466 16.28 -13.24 -8.50
CA LEU A 466 17.00 -14.47 -8.82
C LEU A 466 17.25 -14.62 -10.34
N LEU A 467 16.29 -14.23 -11.19
CA LEU A 467 16.46 -14.21 -12.64
C LEU A 467 17.47 -13.13 -13.09
N ALA A 468 17.48 -11.96 -12.44
CA ALA A 468 18.46 -10.91 -12.70
C ALA A 468 19.88 -11.35 -12.29
N ASP A 469 20.03 -12.02 -11.14
CA ASP A 469 21.32 -12.57 -10.70
C ASP A 469 21.78 -13.73 -11.58
N LYS A 470 20.88 -14.63 -11.98
CA LYS A 470 21.20 -15.67 -12.98
C LYS A 470 21.57 -15.07 -14.34
N LYS A 471 20.99 -13.93 -14.73
CA LYS A 471 21.42 -13.19 -15.93
C LYS A 471 22.83 -12.61 -15.76
N LYS A 472 23.18 -12.05 -14.59
CA LYS A 472 24.56 -11.58 -14.27
C LYS A 472 25.56 -12.74 -14.32
N GLU A 473 25.22 -13.88 -13.71
CA GLU A 473 26.02 -15.12 -13.73
C GLU A 473 26.25 -15.61 -15.16
N VAL A 474 25.22 -15.68 -15.99
CA VAL A 474 25.34 -16.03 -17.42
C VAL A 474 26.23 -15.05 -18.18
N THR A 475 26.14 -13.74 -17.94
CA THR A 475 27.07 -12.78 -18.58
C THR A 475 28.51 -12.94 -18.12
N CYS A 476 28.75 -13.30 -16.85
CA CYS A 476 30.09 -13.60 -16.32
C CYS A 476 30.66 -14.88 -16.93
N LEU A 477 29.86 -15.94 -17.04
CA LEU A 477 30.24 -17.19 -17.71
C LEU A 477 30.49 -16.98 -19.21
N LEU A 478 29.70 -16.15 -19.89
CA LEU A 478 29.92 -15.80 -21.29
C LEU A 478 31.26 -15.07 -21.49
N ALA A 479 31.62 -14.15 -20.60
CA ALA A 479 32.92 -13.49 -20.61
C ALA A 479 34.08 -14.47 -20.36
N GLN A 480 33.93 -15.40 -19.42
CA GLN A 480 34.92 -16.46 -19.18
C GLN A 480 35.08 -17.41 -20.38
N VAL A 481 33.99 -17.75 -21.08
CA VAL A 481 34.04 -18.56 -22.30
C VAL A 481 34.71 -17.79 -23.45
N SER A 482 34.49 -16.48 -23.57
CA SER A 482 35.20 -15.64 -24.55
C SER A 482 36.71 -15.59 -24.27
N ASP A 483 37.11 -15.29 -23.04
CA ASP A 483 38.51 -15.27 -22.60
C ASP A 483 39.19 -16.64 -22.78
N ALA A 484 38.47 -17.75 -22.53
CA ALA A 484 38.95 -19.09 -22.81
C ALA A 484 39.11 -19.37 -24.32
N ALA A 485 38.21 -18.88 -25.17
CA ALA A 485 38.29 -18.99 -26.62
C ALA A 485 39.44 -18.14 -27.22
N ASP A 486 39.67 -16.95 -26.68
CA ASP A 486 40.81 -16.10 -27.04
C ASP A 486 42.14 -16.76 -26.65
N LYS A 487 42.22 -17.35 -25.44
CA LYS A 487 43.38 -18.14 -24.98
C LYS A 487 43.60 -19.39 -25.84
N LEU A 488 42.54 -20.09 -26.25
CA LEU A 488 42.62 -21.22 -27.18
C LEU A 488 43.17 -20.77 -28.53
N SER A 489 42.69 -19.64 -29.06
CA SER A 489 43.12 -19.08 -30.35
C SER A 489 44.58 -18.61 -30.32
N GLN A 490 45.01 -17.97 -29.23
CA GLN A 490 46.43 -17.63 -29.01
C GLN A 490 47.31 -18.88 -28.91
N ARG A 491 46.84 -19.93 -28.23
CA ARG A 491 47.54 -21.21 -28.15
C ARG A 491 47.68 -21.87 -29.52
N GLN A 492 46.61 -21.96 -30.31
CA GLN A 492 46.65 -22.50 -31.67
C GLN A 492 47.63 -21.71 -32.57
N LEU A 493 47.67 -20.38 -32.43
CA LEU A 493 48.65 -19.54 -33.14
C LEU A 493 50.10 -19.79 -32.70
N MET A 494 50.34 -20.15 -31.43
CA MET A 494 51.67 -20.57 -30.96
C MET A 494 52.03 -21.98 -31.43
N GLU A 495 51.10 -22.93 -31.38
CA GLU A 495 51.31 -24.31 -31.86
C GLU A 495 51.58 -24.34 -33.37
N ALA A 496 50.88 -23.53 -34.17
CA ALA A 496 51.17 -23.35 -35.60
C ALA A 496 52.57 -22.77 -35.85
N LYS A 497 53.00 -21.76 -35.07
CA LYS A 497 54.37 -21.21 -35.16
C LYS A 497 55.44 -22.22 -34.78
N LEU A 498 55.17 -23.06 -33.77
CA LEU A 498 56.07 -24.13 -33.34
C LEU A 498 56.18 -25.24 -34.40
N LEU A 499 55.07 -25.63 -35.03
CA LEU A 499 55.06 -26.58 -36.14
C LEU A 499 55.93 -26.08 -37.31
N CYS A 500 55.71 -24.84 -37.77
CA CYS A 500 56.56 -24.25 -38.81
C CYS A 500 58.05 -24.26 -38.42
N ALA A 501 58.39 -23.96 -37.16
CA ALA A 501 59.78 -23.99 -36.69
C ALA A 501 60.38 -25.40 -36.63
N ILE A 502 59.56 -26.43 -36.38
CA ILE A 502 59.97 -27.84 -36.41
C ILE A 502 60.18 -28.31 -37.85
N GLU A 503 59.27 -27.98 -38.78
CA GLU A 503 59.42 -28.27 -40.20
C GLU A 503 60.68 -27.61 -40.78
N ASP A 504 60.91 -26.34 -40.46
CA ASP A 504 62.08 -25.56 -40.89
C ASP A 504 63.39 -26.13 -40.30
N ALA A 505 63.35 -26.76 -39.11
CA ALA A 505 64.47 -27.49 -38.53
C ALA A 505 64.70 -28.87 -39.17
N GLN A 506 63.63 -29.60 -39.51
CA GLN A 506 63.70 -30.89 -40.21
C GLN A 506 64.23 -30.73 -41.64
N ILE A 507 63.80 -29.70 -42.37
CA ILE A 507 64.32 -29.34 -43.69
C ILE A 507 65.82 -29.03 -43.61
N LYS A 508 66.26 -28.26 -42.61
CA LYS A 508 67.70 -27.99 -42.38
C LYS A 508 68.48 -29.26 -42.03
N ALA A 509 67.91 -30.17 -41.24
CA ALA A 509 68.53 -31.46 -40.92
C ALA A 509 68.72 -32.32 -42.18
N LEU A 510 67.68 -32.44 -43.03
CA LEU A 510 67.74 -33.17 -44.30
C LEU A 510 68.79 -32.59 -45.26
N ILE A 511 68.83 -31.27 -45.41
CA ILE A 511 69.84 -30.58 -46.23
C ILE A 511 71.26 -30.85 -45.71
N CYS A 512 71.48 -30.78 -44.40
CA CYS A 512 72.76 -31.14 -43.79
C CYS A 512 73.12 -32.61 -44.03
N GLU A 513 72.18 -33.54 -43.88
CA GLU A 513 72.41 -34.97 -44.09
C GLU A 513 72.84 -35.28 -45.53
N ASP A 514 72.17 -34.68 -46.52
CA ASP A 514 72.51 -34.87 -47.94
C ASP A 514 73.83 -34.17 -48.33
N VAL A 515 74.18 -33.05 -47.70
CA VAL A 515 75.52 -32.45 -47.82
C VAL A 515 76.58 -33.40 -47.25
N TYR A 516 76.38 -33.99 -46.07
CA TYR A 516 77.31 -34.98 -45.51
C TYR A 516 77.43 -36.24 -46.39
N LYS A 517 76.32 -36.75 -46.95
CA LYS A 517 76.35 -37.86 -47.92
C LYS A 517 77.16 -37.52 -49.18
N CYS A 518 77.05 -36.29 -49.69
CA CYS A 518 77.84 -35.84 -50.83
C CYS A 518 79.35 -35.77 -50.50
N VAL A 519 79.72 -35.19 -49.34
CA VAL A 519 81.12 -35.12 -48.88
C VAL A 519 81.71 -36.51 -48.68
N LEU A 520 80.99 -37.42 -48.01
CA LEU A 520 81.42 -38.80 -47.81
C LEU A 520 81.59 -39.56 -49.14
N ARG A 521 80.71 -39.34 -50.11
CA ARG A 521 80.79 -39.96 -51.44
C ARG A 521 82.05 -39.54 -52.19
N GLU A 522 82.39 -38.26 -52.18
CA GLU A 522 83.63 -37.78 -52.80
C GLU A 522 84.87 -38.27 -52.05
N LEU A 523 84.85 -38.28 -50.71
CA LEU A 523 85.96 -38.80 -49.90
C LEU A 523 86.24 -40.29 -50.20
N ILE A 524 85.20 -41.13 -50.26
CA ILE A 524 85.31 -42.54 -50.66
C ILE A 524 85.83 -42.67 -52.09
N GLY A 525 85.37 -41.79 -53.00
CA GLY A 525 85.87 -41.71 -54.38
C GLY A 525 87.35 -41.33 -54.46
N GLN A 526 87.87 -40.50 -53.55
CA GLN A 526 89.29 -40.15 -53.46
C GLN A 526 90.11 -41.31 -52.89
N ILE A 527 89.67 -41.92 -51.78
CA ILE A 527 90.34 -43.08 -51.18
C ILE A 527 90.49 -44.20 -52.21
N LYS A 528 89.42 -44.54 -52.95
CA LYS A 528 89.46 -45.58 -53.99
C LYS A 528 90.53 -45.30 -55.06
N ARG A 529 90.60 -44.07 -55.58
CA ARG A 529 91.61 -43.65 -56.58
C ARG A 529 93.04 -43.81 -56.06
N VAL A 530 93.29 -43.51 -54.78
CA VAL A 530 94.61 -43.69 -54.14
C VAL A 530 94.96 -45.18 -53.96
N THR A 531 93.99 -46.03 -53.59
CA THR A 531 94.21 -47.49 -53.50
C THR A 531 94.58 -48.08 -54.86
N GLU A 532 93.82 -47.75 -55.91
CA GLU A 532 94.06 -48.22 -57.28
C GLU A 532 95.46 -47.80 -57.80
N GLU A 533 95.94 -46.59 -57.45
CA GLU A 533 97.30 -46.14 -57.75
C GLU A 533 98.38 -46.93 -56.98
N SER A 534 98.10 -47.33 -55.73
CA SER A 534 99.03 -48.09 -54.90
C SER A 534 99.19 -49.55 -55.32
N ASP A 535 98.12 -50.20 -55.75
CA ASP A 535 98.16 -51.57 -56.28
C ASP A 535 98.96 -51.64 -57.60
N LEU A 536 98.81 -50.63 -58.47
CA LEU A 536 99.59 -50.52 -59.70
C LEU A 536 101.10 -50.46 -59.41
N LYS A 537 101.51 -49.67 -58.40
CA LYS A 537 102.92 -49.59 -57.96
C LYS A 537 103.43 -50.92 -57.40
N CYS A 538 102.63 -51.62 -56.59
CA CYS A 538 103.01 -52.92 -56.03
C CYS A 538 103.19 -54.00 -57.10
N ASN A 539 102.41 -53.96 -58.18
CA ASN A 539 102.57 -54.89 -59.31
C ASN A 539 103.90 -54.66 -60.06
N ILE A 540 104.26 -53.42 -60.36
CA ILE A 540 105.52 -53.06 -61.04
C ILE A 540 106.75 -53.51 -60.23
N VAL A 541 106.73 -53.33 -58.90
CA VAL A 541 107.84 -53.75 -58.03
C VAL A 541 108.04 -55.27 -58.07
N ARG A 542 106.96 -56.06 -58.16
CA ARG A 542 107.02 -57.53 -58.20
C ARG A 542 107.72 -58.05 -59.46
N GLU A 543 107.41 -57.48 -60.63
CA GLU A 543 108.04 -57.86 -61.91
C GLU A 543 109.56 -57.62 -61.91
N ILE A 544 110.04 -56.56 -61.26
CA ILE A 544 111.47 -56.23 -61.15
C ILE A 544 112.23 -57.30 -60.35
N TYR A 545 111.66 -57.80 -59.26
CA TYR A 545 112.31 -58.84 -58.44
C TYR A 545 112.39 -60.20 -59.16
N GLU A 546 111.43 -60.51 -60.02
CA GLU A 546 111.37 -61.78 -60.77
C GLU A 546 112.47 -61.87 -61.84
N ILE A 547 112.87 -60.73 -62.43
CA ILE A 547 114.01 -60.66 -63.37
C ILE A 547 115.33 -60.99 -62.66
N ILE A 548 115.60 -60.37 -61.50
CA ILE A 548 116.87 -60.48 -60.77
C ILE A 548 117.15 -61.93 -60.33
N LEU A 549 116.11 -62.66 -59.92
CA LEU A 549 116.23 -64.05 -59.46
C LEU A 549 116.62 -65.04 -60.57
N ASN A 550 116.25 -64.76 -61.82
CA ASN A 550 116.56 -65.64 -62.94
C ASN A 550 118.03 -65.52 -63.41
N GLU A 551 118.65 -64.34 -63.27
CA GLU A 551 120.01 -64.10 -63.76
C GLU A 551 121.10 -64.72 -62.85
N ALA A 552 120.82 -64.86 -61.55
CA ALA A 552 121.75 -65.45 -60.58
C ALA A 552 122.02 -66.97 -60.79
N ALA A 553 121.19 -67.67 -61.56
CA ALA A 553 121.20 -69.13 -61.64
C ALA A 553 122.26 -69.75 -62.60
N TYR A 554 122.95 -68.94 -63.41
CA TYR A 554 123.61 -69.42 -64.64
C TYR A 554 125.12 -69.76 -64.56
N LEU A 555 125.77 -69.67 -63.38
CA LEU A 555 127.23 -69.42 -63.29
C LEU A 555 128.14 -70.47 -62.57
N ALA A 556 127.78 -71.75 -62.41
CA ALA A 556 128.62 -72.70 -61.65
C ALA A 556 128.73 -74.16 -62.18
N LYS A 557 129.95 -74.62 -62.55
CA LYS A 557 130.42 -76.05 -62.51
C LYS A 557 131.95 -76.24 -62.78
N PRO A 558 132.62 -77.33 -62.30
CA PRO A 558 134.11 -77.46 -62.27
C PRO A 558 134.71 -78.71 -62.98
N ARG A 559 136.05 -78.94 -62.88
CA ARG A 559 136.78 -80.18 -63.29
C ARG A 559 138.05 -80.47 -62.43
N SER A 560 138.82 -81.54 -62.71
CA SER A 560 139.51 -82.42 -61.72
C SER A 560 140.93 -82.95 -62.12
N ASN A 561 141.53 -83.83 -61.26
CA ASN A 561 142.72 -84.72 -61.46
C ASN A 561 144.14 -84.09 -61.25
N SER A 562 145.26 -84.80 -60.96
CA SER A 562 145.66 -86.13 -60.37
C SER A 562 147.20 -86.32 -60.49
N ASN A 563 148.02 -87.20 -59.85
CA ASN A 563 148.01 -88.16 -58.70
C ASN A 563 149.46 -88.77 -58.53
N ILE A 564 149.85 -89.28 -57.33
CA ILE A 564 150.74 -90.47 -57.07
C ILE A 564 152.27 -90.37 -57.44
N GLU A 565 153.29 -91.02 -56.82
CA GLU A 565 153.68 -91.59 -55.48
C GLU A 565 155.19 -91.99 -55.52
N ASP A 566 155.97 -91.93 -54.41
CA ASP A 566 157.27 -92.67 -54.19
C ASP A 566 157.69 -92.64 -52.70
N SER A 567 158.07 -93.76 -52.06
CA SER A 567 158.15 -93.85 -50.58
C SER A 567 159.27 -94.76 -50.03
N ASP A 568 160.14 -94.18 -49.18
CA ASP A 568 160.93 -94.86 -48.13
C ASP A 568 161.62 -93.85 -47.19
N ILE A 569 162.01 -92.67 -47.71
CA ILE A 569 162.39 -91.50 -46.89
C ILE A 569 161.23 -91.07 -45.96
N GLU A 570 160.00 -91.30 -46.41
CA GLU A 570 158.76 -91.00 -45.70
C GLU A 570 158.70 -91.62 -44.30
N SER A 571 159.25 -92.83 -44.08
CA SER A 571 159.16 -93.48 -42.76
C SER A 571 159.89 -92.72 -41.65
N ILE A 572 160.97 -92.00 -41.97
CA ILE A 572 161.76 -91.24 -40.99
C ILE A 572 161.17 -89.85 -40.77
N THR A 573 160.67 -89.19 -41.82
CA THR A 573 159.91 -87.94 -41.65
C THR A 573 158.58 -88.17 -40.94
N MET A 574 157.89 -89.30 -41.18
CA MET A 574 156.66 -89.67 -40.49
C MET A 574 156.85 -89.75 -38.97
N GLN A 575 157.94 -90.37 -38.50
CA GLN A 575 158.19 -90.47 -37.05
C GLN A 575 158.48 -89.10 -36.40
N GLY A 576 159.12 -88.18 -37.11
CA GLY A 576 159.28 -86.78 -36.69
C GLY A 576 157.95 -86.00 -36.70
N LEU A 577 157.15 -86.18 -37.75
CA LEU A 577 155.83 -85.56 -37.89
C LEU A 577 154.86 -86.04 -36.79
N CYS A 578 154.84 -87.34 -36.46
CA CYS A 578 154.03 -87.87 -35.37
C CYS A 578 154.32 -87.18 -34.03
N GLY A 579 155.59 -86.87 -33.73
CA GLY A 579 155.96 -86.13 -32.51
C GLY A 579 155.31 -84.74 -32.44
N ILE A 580 155.40 -83.98 -33.55
CA ILE A 580 154.80 -82.65 -33.67
C ILE A 580 153.26 -82.74 -33.61
N ILE A 581 152.66 -83.73 -34.30
CA ILE A 581 151.21 -83.95 -34.30
C ILE A 581 150.68 -84.25 -32.88
N PHE A 582 151.41 -85.05 -32.07
CA PHE A 582 150.98 -85.33 -30.70
C PHE A 582 151.16 -84.14 -29.75
N GLU A 583 152.19 -83.30 -29.92
CA GLU A 583 152.34 -82.08 -29.11
C GLU A 583 151.26 -81.04 -29.46
N GLU A 584 150.95 -80.87 -30.75
CA GLU A 584 149.93 -79.91 -31.18
C GLU A 584 148.50 -80.40 -30.84
N ALA A 585 148.23 -81.71 -30.94
CA ALA A 585 146.98 -82.31 -30.47
C ALA A 585 146.81 -82.19 -28.95
N LEU A 586 147.89 -82.16 -28.17
CA LEU A 586 147.83 -81.89 -26.73
C LEU A 586 147.45 -80.43 -26.43
N LYS A 587 147.99 -79.45 -27.18
CA LYS A 587 147.61 -78.03 -27.06
C LYS A 587 146.16 -77.79 -27.48
N ASP A 588 145.73 -78.36 -28.60
CA ASP A 588 144.34 -78.33 -29.07
C ASP A 588 143.37 -78.96 -28.04
N ALA A 589 143.77 -80.06 -27.38
CA ALA A 589 143.00 -80.65 -26.29
C ALA A 589 142.96 -79.75 -25.04
N GLU A 590 144.07 -79.13 -24.64
CA GLU A 590 144.14 -78.20 -23.50
C GLU A 590 143.30 -76.93 -23.75
N GLU A 591 143.32 -76.39 -24.97
CA GLU A 591 142.47 -75.26 -25.37
C GLU A 591 140.98 -75.66 -25.38
N LYS A 592 140.64 -76.86 -25.87
CA LYS A 592 139.25 -77.36 -25.85
C LYS A 592 138.74 -77.60 -24.43
N VAL A 593 139.56 -78.15 -23.53
CA VAL A 593 139.22 -78.30 -22.11
C VAL A 593 139.04 -76.93 -21.44
N SER A 594 139.91 -75.97 -21.74
CA SER A 594 139.81 -74.59 -21.22
C SER A 594 138.54 -73.89 -21.69
N ASN A 595 138.19 -74.01 -22.98
CA ASN A 595 136.96 -73.48 -23.55
C ASN A 595 135.69 -74.15 -22.98
N LEU A 596 135.72 -75.46 -22.72
CA LEU A 596 134.62 -76.17 -22.06
C LEU A 596 134.46 -75.73 -20.60
N ASN A 597 135.56 -75.54 -19.88
CA ASN A 597 135.52 -75.04 -18.50
C ASN A 597 134.94 -73.61 -18.43
N MET A 598 135.35 -72.72 -19.34
CA MET A 598 134.75 -71.38 -19.46
C MET A 598 133.23 -71.46 -19.68
N LYS A 599 132.78 -72.24 -20.69
CA LYS A 599 131.35 -72.45 -20.95
C LYS A 599 130.60 -72.98 -19.73
N TYR A 600 131.16 -73.95 -19.02
CA TYR A 600 130.56 -74.47 -17.78
C TYR A 600 130.46 -73.39 -16.69
N THR A 601 131.49 -72.56 -16.50
CA THR A 601 131.41 -71.47 -15.50
C THR A 601 130.38 -70.40 -15.87
N ASP A 602 130.19 -70.10 -17.17
CA ASP A 602 129.20 -69.12 -17.62
C ASP A 602 127.77 -69.69 -17.60
N GLU A 603 127.56 -70.93 -18.01
CA GLU A 603 126.26 -71.62 -17.85
C GLU A 603 125.87 -71.73 -16.37
N ASN A 604 126.83 -72.02 -15.48
CA ASN A 604 126.58 -72.08 -14.04
C ASN A 604 126.27 -70.70 -13.42
N LYS A 605 126.89 -69.61 -13.90
CA LYS A 605 126.49 -68.24 -13.53
C LYS A 605 125.05 -67.96 -13.96
N ILE A 606 124.70 -68.27 -15.21
CA ILE A 606 123.36 -68.07 -15.76
C ILE A 606 122.31 -68.85 -14.95
N ARG A 607 122.59 -70.11 -14.61
CA ARG A 607 121.75 -70.94 -13.74
C ARG A 607 121.48 -70.27 -12.39
N VAL A 608 122.53 -69.83 -11.69
CA VAL A 608 122.40 -69.16 -10.38
C VAL A 608 121.61 -67.85 -10.49
N THR A 609 121.78 -67.06 -11.56
CA THR A 609 120.97 -65.86 -11.77
C THR A 609 119.49 -66.16 -12.02
N LEU A 610 119.17 -67.22 -12.76
CA LEU A 610 117.78 -67.64 -13.02
C LEU A 610 117.11 -68.25 -11.80
N GLU A 611 117.84 -69.02 -10.98
CA GLU A 611 117.35 -69.55 -9.70
C GLU A 611 117.07 -68.43 -8.70
N MET A 612 117.90 -67.38 -8.67
CA MET A 612 117.68 -66.19 -7.85
C MET A 612 116.48 -65.35 -8.34
N GLU A 613 116.35 -65.14 -9.66
CA GLU A 613 115.20 -64.43 -10.25
C GLU A 613 113.88 -65.19 -10.05
N ALA A 614 113.91 -66.53 -10.03
CA ALA A 614 112.76 -67.37 -9.71
C ALA A 614 112.31 -67.21 -8.25
N LEU A 615 113.25 -67.21 -7.29
CA LEU A 615 112.96 -67.00 -5.87
C LEU A 615 112.41 -65.59 -5.59
N GLU A 616 112.94 -64.55 -6.23
CA GLU A 616 112.37 -63.19 -6.12
C GLU A 616 110.91 -63.15 -6.60
N LYS A 617 110.61 -63.79 -7.74
CA LYS A 617 109.24 -63.86 -8.27
C LYS A 617 108.30 -64.68 -7.37
N GLU A 618 108.79 -65.75 -6.75
CA GLU A 618 107.99 -66.54 -5.79
C GLU A 618 107.61 -65.70 -4.56
N GLU A 619 108.54 -64.94 -3.98
CA GLU A 619 108.28 -64.09 -2.81
C GLU A 619 107.33 -62.92 -3.15
N VAL A 620 107.47 -62.31 -4.34
CA VAL A 620 106.51 -61.30 -4.84
C VAL A 620 105.10 -61.89 -4.94
N LEU A 621 104.93 -63.07 -5.57
CA LEU A 621 103.64 -63.74 -5.67
C LEU A 621 103.06 -64.13 -4.30
N ARG A 622 103.92 -64.47 -3.32
CA ARG A 622 103.51 -64.77 -1.95
C ARG A 622 102.95 -63.52 -1.25
N LEU A 623 103.56 -62.36 -1.45
CA LEU A 623 103.07 -61.07 -0.94
C LEU A 623 101.76 -60.65 -1.63
N GLU A 624 101.66 -60.77 -2.96
CA GLU A 624 100.41 -60.51 -3.69
C GLU A 624 99.25 -61.39 -3.20
N LEU A 625 99.51 -62.67 -2.88
CA LEU A 625 98.48 -63.58 -2.34
C LEU A 625 97.99 -63.12 -0.96
N VAL A 626 98.91 -62.66 -0.10
CA VAL A 626 98.57 -62.09 1.22
C VAL A 626 97.72 -60.82 1.07
N ASP A 627 98.08 -59.92 0.17
CA ASP A 627 97.32 -58.67 -0.02
C ASP A 627 95.99 -58.89 -0.74
N LYS A 628 95.91 -59.83 -1.68
CA LYS A 628 94.65 -60.32 -2.26
C LYS A 628 93.73 -60.94 -1.20
N LYS A 629 94.29 -61.59 -0.16
CA LYS A 629 93.53 -62.11 0.99
C LYS A 629 93.03 -60.98 1.90
N LYS A 630 93.85 -59.94 2.16
CA LYS A 630 93.41 -58.73 2.89
C LYS A 630 92.28 -58.02 2.13
N LEU A 631 92.45 -57.79 0.83
CA LEU A 631 91.47 -57.11 -0.02
C LEU A 631 90.12 -57.84 -0.04
N LYS A 632 90.12 -59.18 -0.14
CA LYS A 632 88.91 -60.01 0.01
C LYS A 632 88.22 -59.90 1.38
N GLN A 633 88.93 -59.52 2.44
CA GLN A 633 88.31 -59.25 3.74
C GLN A 633 87.71 -57.85 3.79
N VAL A 634 88.42 -56.84 3.26
CA VAL A 634 87.93 -55.46 3.16
C VAL A 634 86.66 -55.38 2.30
N ILE A 635 86.63 -56.10 1.17
CA ILE A 635 85.45 -56.19 0.31
C ILE A 635 84.22 -56.70 1.10
N ARG A 636 84.35 -57.79 1.86
CA ARG A 636 83.22 -58.33 2.64
C ARG A 636 82.73 -57.37 3.73
N THR A 637 83.63 -56.69 4.43
CA THR A 637 83.22 -55.65 5.41
C THR A 637 82.58 -54.41 4.76
N LEU A 638 82.88 -54.15 3.48
CA LEU A 638 82.21 -53.10 2.71
C LEU A 638 80.85 -53.58 2.17
N GLU A 639 80.73 -54.82 1.72
CA GLU A 639 79.46 -55.46 1.33
C GLU A 639 78.47 -55.44 2.51
N GLU A 640 78.89 -55.89 3.70
CA GLU A 640 78.13 -55.83 4.95
C GLU A 640 77.69 -54.38 5.29
N SER A 641 78.61 -53.42 5.23
CA SER A 641 78.30 -52.00 5.51
C SER A 641 77.42 -51.33 4.44
N ILE A 642 77.44 -51.81 3.20
CA ILE A 642 76.54 -51.37 2.13
C ILE A 642 75.13 -51.90 2.39
N GLU A 643 74.98 -53.19 2.75
CA GLU A 643 73.68 -53.79 3.05
C GLU A 643 73.00 -53.12 4.28
N GLU A 644 73.76 -52.75 5.31
CA GLU A 644 73.26 -51.95 6.43
C GLU A 644 72.81 -50.54 6.00
N LYS A 645 73.59 -49.87 5.15
CA LYS A 645 73.23 -48.53 4.62
C LYS A 645 72.04 -48.57 3.67
N GLU A 646 71.89 -49.64 2.90
CA GLU A 646 70.73 -49.84 2.02
C GLU A 646 69.45 -50.05 2.84
N LYS A 647 69.51 -50.84 3.92
CA LYS A 647 68.41 -50.97 4.89
C LYS A 647 68.04 -49.63 5.52
N LEU A 648 69.02 -48.87 6.01
CA LEU A 648 68.79 -47.53 6.57
C LEU A 648 68.26 -46.53 5.52
N ALA A 649 68.68 -46.63 4.26
CA ALA A 649 68.12 -45.82 3.17
C ALA A 649 66.66 -46.21 2.86
N GLN A 650 66.32 -47.49 2.92
CA GLN A 650 64.95 -47.96 2.73
C GLN A 650 64.04 -47.57 3.90
N GLU A 651 64.53 -47.65 5.15
CA GLU A 651 63.80 -47.21 6.34
C GLU A 651 63.57 -45.68 6.33
N THR A 652 64.59 -44.89 5.98
CA THR A 652 64.46 -43.42 5.92
C THR A 652 63.59 -42.96 4.75
N THR A 653 63.61 -43.62 3.59
CA THR A 653 62.69 -43.30 2.48
C THR A 653 61.24 -43.68 2.78
N VAL A 654 60.99 -44.80 3.48
CA VAL A 654 59.65 -45.16 3.97
C VAL A 654 59.16 -44.18 5.04
N ALA A 655 60.03 -43.77 5.99
CA ALA A 655 59.69 -42.76 6.99
C ALA A 655 59.35 -41.40 6.34
N LEU A 656 60.14 -40.97 5.36
CA LEU A 656 59.90 -39.73 4.59
C LEU A 656 58.59 -39.79 3.80
N ALA A 657 58.27 -40.93 3.18
CA ALA A 657 57.01 -41.13 2.47
C ALA A 657 55.80 -41.04 3.42
N ASN A 658 55.89 -41.67 4.60
CA ASN A 658 54.84 -41.62 5.61
C ASN A 658 54.62 -40.20 6.16
N GLU A 659 55.69 -39.46 6.49
CA GLU A 659 55.55 -38.09 6.99
C GLU A 659 55.10 -37.11 5.88
N LYS A 660 55.44 -37.38 4.61
CA LYS A 660 54.85 -36.65 3.46
C LYS A 660 53.34 -36.85 3.39
N VAL A 661 52.85 -38.08 3.43
CA VAL A 661 51.39 -38.38 3.43
C VAL A 661 50.71 -37.73 4.63
N ARG A 662 51.35 -37.73 5.80
CA ARG A 662 50.85 -37.05 7.00
C ARG A 662 50.77 -35.53 6.83
N SER A 663 51.76 -34.91 6.20
CA SER A 663 51.74 -33.49 5.87
C SER A 663 50.66 -33.16 4.83
N GLU A 664 50.44 -34.02 3.84
CA GLU A 664 49.39 -33.84 2.83
C GLU A 664 47.99 -33.92 3.46
N LEU A 665 47.76 -34.85 4.39
CA LEU A 665 46.53 -34.91 5.19
C LEU A 665 46.35 -33.67 6.07
N ALA A 666 47.41 -33.21 6.76
CA ALA A 666 47.34 -32.00 7.59
C ALA A 666 47.03 -30.74 6.77
N CYS A 667 47.57 -30.61 5.56
CA CYS A 667 47.19 -29.55 4.62
C CYS A 667 45.72 -29.64 4.23
N GLN A 668 45.22 -30.85 3.91
CA GLN A 668 43.81 -31.06 3.56
C GLN A 668 42.86 -30.73 4.73
N GLU A 669 43.21 -31.06 5.97
CA GLU A 669 42.46 -30.67 7.16
C GLU A 669 42.45 -29.14 7.37
N LEU A 670 43.60 -28.48 7.19
CA LEU A 670 43.69 -27.02 7.28
C LEU A 670 42.86 -26.31 6.22
N ASP A 671 42.85 -26.78 4.97
CA ASP A 671 42.01 -26.20 3.91
C ASP A 671 40.52 -26.50 4.14
N ASN A 672 40.15 -27.67 4.68
CA ASN A 672 38.78 -27.96 5.10
C ASN A 672 38.31 -27.00 6.21
N LEU A 673 39.13 -26.77 7.24
CA LEU A 673 38.84 -25.82 8.32
C LEU A 673 38.79 -24.37 7.81
N ARG A 674 39.66 -24.00 6.85
CA ARG A 674 39.65 -22.70 6.19
C ARG A 674 38.36 -22.48 5.41
N ASN A 675 37.91 -23.48 4.65
CA ASN A 675 36.65 -23.44 3.89
C ASN A 675 35.42 -23.39 4.82
N GLN A 676 35.43 -24.08 5.96
CA GLN A 676 34.40 -23.93 6.99
C GLN A 676 34.39 -22.51 7.59
N LYS A 677 35.56 -21.94 7.90
CA LYS A 677 35.69 -20.57 8.40
C LYS A 677 35.19 -19.52 7.39
N ILE A 678 35.46 -19.70 6.10
CA ILE A 678 34.96 -18.81 5.03
C ILE A 678 33.42 -18.84 5.03
N LYS A 679 32.81 -20.02 5.00
CA LYS A 679 31.34 -20.18 5.05
C LYS A 679 30.71 -19.57 6.31
N ALA A 680 31.37 -19.70 7.45
CA ALA A 680 30.90 -19.07 8.70
C ALA A 680 31.00 -17.54 8.66
N LEU A 681 32.02 -16.97 8.01
CA LEU A 681 32.14 -15.53 7.80
C LEU A 681 31.10 -15.00 6.80
N GLU A 682 30.85 -15.74 5.70
CA GLU A 682 29.79 -15.44 4.74
C GLU A 682 28.41 -15.40 5.42
N GLN A 683 28.10 -16.37 6.29
CA GLN A 683 26.87 -16.37 7.09
C GLN A 683 26.78 -15.21 8.09
N ILE A 684 27.89 -14.79 8.70
CA ILE A 684 27.92 -13.61 9.56
C ILE A 684 27.65 -12.32 8.76
N GLU A 685 28.17 -12.23 7.52
CA GLU A 685 27.92 -11.10 6.63
C GLU A 685 26.44 -11.05 6.16
N THR A 686 25.80 -12.20 5.88
CA THR A 686 24.36 -12.25 5.55
C THR A 686 23.49 -11.87 6.75
N TYR A 687 23.71 -12.44 7.94
CA TYR A 687 22.96 -12.06 9.14
C TYR A 687 23.13 -10.58 9.50
N LYS A 688 24.33 -10.02 9.29
CA LYS A 688 24.60 -8.59 9.46
C LYS A 688 23.80 -7.72 8.47
N ALA A 689 23.68 -8.15 7.21
CA ALA A 689 22.83 -7.47 6.22
C ALA A 689 21.33 -7.57 6.58
N GLU A 690 20.86 -8.74 7.01
CA GLU A 690 19.49 -8.94 7.50
C GLU A 690 19.17 -8.04 8.71
N ILE A 691 20.09 -7.94 9.68
CA ILE A 691 19.97 -7.03 10.83
C ILE A 691 19.92 -5.56 10.38
N CYS A 692 20.70 -5.15 9.39
CA CYS A 692 20.59 -3.79 8.83
C CYS A 692 19.21 -3.53 8.21
N VAL A 693 18.66 -4.47 7.43
CA VAL A 693 17.31 -4.34 6.84
C VAL A 693 16.21 -4.34 7.92
N LEU A 694 16.34 -5.18 8.96
CA LEU A 694 15.42 -5.21 10.10
C LEU A 694 15.46 -3.91 10.90
N ASN A 695 16.64 -3.36 11.16
CA ASN A 695 16.79 -2.08 11.85
C ASN A 695 16.21 -0.92 11.02
N GLN A 696 16.41 -0.90 9.70
CA GLN A 696 15.83 0.11 8.82
C GLN A 696 14.29 0.03 8.80
N LYS A 697 13.72 -1.18 8.78
CA LYS A 697 12.26 -1.40 8.90
C LYS A 697 11.73 -0.98 10.28
N LEU A 698 12.48 -1.25 11.36
CA LEU A 698 12.13 -0.83 12.71
C LEU A 698 12.11 0.70 12.83
N GLU A 699 13.13 1.39 12.31
CA GLU A 699 13.20 2.85 12.34
C GLU A 699 12.09 3.51 11.50
N LEU A 700 11.70 2.90 10.37
CA LEU A 700 10.52 3.33 9.61
C LEU A 700 9.23 3.16 10.41
N ARG A 701 8.98 1.97 10.98
CA ARG A 701 7.80 1.72 11.83
C ARG A 701 7.76 2.59 13.09
N MET A 702 8.91 3.00 13.63
CA MET A 702 8.98 3.96 14.73
C MET A 702 8.54 5.37 14.31
N LYS A 703 8.86 5.80 13.08
CA LYS A 703 8.42 7.11 12.54
C LYS A 703 6.91 7.12 12.29
N GLU A 704 6.40 6.10 11.61
CA GLU A 704 4.95 5.89 11.42
C GLU A 704 4.21 5.86 12.77
N LEU A 705 4.76 5.18 13.78
CA LEU A 705 4.17 5.14 15.12
C LEU A 705 4.19 6.52 15.80
N THR A 706 5.25 7.32 15.65
CA THR A 706 5.26 8.70 16.18
C THR A 706 4.27 9.61 15.48
N GLU A 707 4.05 9.44 14.18
CA GLU A 707 3.04 10.19 13.41
C GLU A 707 1.62 9.83 13.87
N VAL A 708 1.32 8.54 14.02
CA VAL A 708 0.03 8.05 14.58
C VAL A 708 -0.17 8.48 16.04
N ASP A 709 0.90 8.59 16.84
CA ASP A 709 0.83 9.14 18.21
C ASP A 709 0.51 10.65 18.20
N GLU A 710 1.02 11.39 17.22
CA GLU A 710 0.73 12.82 17.01
C GLU A 710 -0.73 13.03 16.55
N GLU A 711 -1.19 12.24 15.58
CA GLU A 711 -2.60 12.23 15.15
C GLU A 711 -3.54 11.88 16.31
N ARG A 712 -3.21 10.88 17.12
CA ARG A 712 -4.00 10.51 18.30
C ARG A 712 -4.04 11.63 19.34
N ARG A 713 -2.95 12.39 19.53
CA ARG A 713 -2.95 13.61 20.36
C ARG A 713 -3.91 14.66 19.81
N MET A 714 -3.87 14.92 18.49
CA MET A 714 -4.76 15.89 17.83
C MET A 714 -6.24 15.50 17.92
N ILE A 715 -6.56 14.22 17.66
CA ILE A 715 -7.93 13.69 17.76
C ILE A 715 -8.45 13.80 19.21
N HIS A 716 -7.62 13.50 20.21
CA HIS A 716 -8.02 13.66 21.62
C HIS A 716 -8.22 15.14 22.00
N ALA A 717 -7.40 16.07 21.49
CA ALA A 717 -7.58 17.49 21.72
C ALA A 717 -8.90 18.00 21.12
N PHE A 718 -9.19 17.63 19.87
CA PHE A 718 -10.45 17.97 19.19
C PHE A 718 -11.68 17.35 19.87
N ALA A 719 -11.58 16.09 20.33
CA ALA A 719 -12.65 15.44 21.09
C ALA A 719 -12.93 16.16 22.42
N GLN A 720 -11.89 16.60 23.13
CA GLN A 720 -12.03 17.39 24.36
C GLN A 720 -12.64 18.77 24.09
N GLU A 721 -12.24 19.45 23.01
CA GLU A 721 -12.83 20.73 22.60
C GLU A 721 -14.32 20.58 22.25
N LYS A 722 -14.67 19.56 21.46
CA LYS A 722 -16.07 19.23 21.14
C LYS A 722 -16.90 18.92 22.39
N GLN A 723 -16.34 18.20 23.36
CA GLN A 723 -16.99 17.92 24.64
C GLN A 723 -17.20 19.20 25.47
N ASN A 724 -16.21 20.09 25.49
CA ASN A 724 -16.33 21.40 26.15
C ASN A 724 -17.41 22.26 25.47
N ALA A 725 -17.45 22.31 24.14
CA ALA A 725 -18.48 23.01 23.37
C ALA A 725 -19.90 22.46 23.63
N LEU A 726 -20.06 21.12 23.67
CA LEU A 726 -21.31 20.47 24.06
C LEU A 726 -21.74 20.85 25.49
N SER A 727 -20.82 20.86 26.46
CA SER A 727 -21.14 21.30 27.83
C SER A 727 -21.61 22.76 27.87
N LEU A 728 -21.03 23.65 27.05
CA LEU A 728 -21.43 25.04 26.95
C LEU A 728 -22.81 25.19 26.27
N ALA A 729 -23.11 24.38 25.26
CA ALA A 729 -24.42 24.33 24.62
C ALA A 729 -25.50 23.87 25.61
N ASN A 730 -25.30 22.74 26.30
CA ASN A 730 -26.22 22.21 27.31
C ASN A 730 -26.39 23.17 28.51
N ASN A 731 -25.41 24.03 28.79
CA ASN A 731 -25.55 25.08 29.80
C ASN A 731 -26.46 26.22 29.31
N LYS A 732 -26.34 26.65 28.05
CA LYS A 732 -27.23 27.65 27.44
C LYS A 732 -28.66 27.12 27.27
N GLU A 733 -28.81 25.88 26.82
CA GLU A 733 -30.11 25.23 26.66
C GLU A 733 -30.88 25.17 27.98
N ARG A 734 -30.23 24.72 29.07
CA ARG A 734 -30.84 24.72 30.41
C ARG A 734 -31.21 26.11 30.92
N GLU A 735 -30.48 27.16 30.51
CA GLU A 735 -30.84 28.53 30.87
C GLU A 735 -32.03 29.04 30.05
N HIS A 736 -32.06 28.77 28.75
CA HIS A 736 -33.22 29.06 27.90
C HIS A 736 -34.48 28.27 28.33
N GLN A 737 -34.32 27.05 28.85
CA GLN A 737 -35.45 26.29 29.38
C GLN A 737 -36.03 26.92 30.66
N LYS A 738 -35.19 27.41 31.60
CA LYS A 738 -35.68 28.21 32.74
C LYS A 738 -36.39 29.49 32.29
N GLN A 739 -35.84 30.18 31.28
CA GLN A 739 -36.45 31.38 30.70
C GLN A 739 -37.81 31.06 30.08
N MET A 740 -37.94 29.92 29.40
CA MET A 740 -39.22 29.42 28.88
C MET A 740 -40.21 29.07 30.00
N GLU A 741 -39.78 28.37 31.05
CA GLU A 741 -40.60 28.04 32.22
C GLU A 741 -41.13 29.30 32.92
N LEU A 742 -40.30 30.33 33.09
CA LEU A 742 -40.70 31.63 33.62
C LEU A 742 -41.71 32.34 32.69
N LEU A 743 -41.49 32.29 31.37
CA LEU A 743 -42.38 32.93 30.39
C LEU A 743 -43.74 32.21 30.34
N VAL A 744 -43.77 30.87 30.41
CA VAL A 744 -44.99 30.07 30.53
C VAL A 744 -45.74 30.38 31.83
N ALA A 745 -45.04 30.49 32.96
CA ALA A 745 -45.66 30.87 34.23
C ALA A 745 -46.27 32.29 34.18
N LEU A 746 -45.59 33.23 33.53
CA LEU A 746 -46.06 34.61 33.34
C LEU A 746 -47.26 34.66 32.39
N ALA A 747 -47.24 33.91 31.29
CA ALA A 747 -48.36 33.78 30.35
C ALA A 747 -49.59 33.12 31.01
N GLN A 748 -49.40 32.09 31.83
CA GLN A 748 -50.49 31.49 32.61
C GLN A 748 -51.05 32.47 33.66
N GLY A 749 -50.19 33.25 34.33
CA GLY A 749 -50.59 34.32 35.23
C GLY A 749 -51.44 35.39 34.53
N LEU A 750 -51.02 35.81 33.33
CA LEU A 750 -51.77 36.76 32.50
C LEU A 750 -53.11 36.18 32.04
N SER A 751 -53.14 34.93 31.56
CA SER A 751 -54.36 34.23 31.17
C SER A 751 -55.36 34.12 32.33
N ASN A 752 -54.88 33.82 33.54
CA ASN A 752 -55.71 33.77 34.74
C ASN A 752 -56.25 35.16 35.11
N ALA A 753 -55.46 36.23 34.94
CA ALA A 753 -55.88 37.61 35.17
C ALA A 753 -56.93 38.08 34.15
N VAL A 754 -56.78 37.73 32.87
CA VAL A 754 -57.74 37.99 31.79
C VAL A 754 -59.07 37.27 32.05
N ALA A 755 -59.05 35.95 32.31
CA ALA A 755 -60.26 35.18 32.64
C ALA A 755 -60.95 35.71 33.93
N GLY A 756 -60.16 36.22 34.88
CA GLY A 756 -60.68 36.92 36.06
C GLY A 756 -61.32 38.28 35.74
N PHE A 757 -60.80 39.02 34.77
CA PHE A 757 -61.37 40.28 34.28
C PHE A 757 -62.65 40.03 33.46
N GLU A 758 -62.63 39.10 32.51
CA GLU A 758 -63.80 38.69 31.72
C GLU A 758 -64.98 38.31 32.61
N ARG A 759 -64.74 37.53 33.69
CA ARG A 759 -65.78 37.19 34.67
C ARG A 759 -66.37 38.42 35.34
N ARG A 760 -65.54 39.37 35.82
CA ARG A 760 -66.01 40.63 36.44
C ARG A 760 -66.78 41.51 35.45
N VAL A 761 -66.35 41.56 34.19
CA VAL A 761 -67.04 42.30 33.12
C VAL A 761 -68.39 41.66 32.82
N THR A 762 -68.45 40.34 32.66
CA THR A 762 -69.70 39.60 32.43
C THR A 762 -70.68 39.76 33.59
N GLU A 763 -70.20 39.69 34.82
CA GLU A 763 -71.00 39.91 36.04
C GLU A 763 -71.54 41.35 36.13
N ASN A 764 -70.70 42.36 35.83
CA ASN A 764 -71.15 43.75 35.75
C ASN A 764 -72.17 43.98 34.62
N ILE A 765 -71.96 43.42 33.43
CA ILE A 765 -72.91 43.50 32.31
C ILE A 765 -74.24 42.84 32.69
N SER A 766 -74.20 41.67 33.35
CA SER A 766 -75.40 41.00 33.86
C SER A 766 -76.14 41.86 34.88
N ASN A 767 -75.43 42.44 35.86
CA ASN A 767 -76.01 43.33 36.86
C ASN A 767 -76.59 44.63 36.26
N ILE A 768 -75.93 45.21 35.24
CA ILE A 768 -76.44 46.36 34.49
C ILE A 768 -77.69 45.98 33.69
N SER A 769 -77.69 44.79 33.05
CA SER A 769 -78.84 44.28 32.29
C SER A 769 -80.05 44.03 33.19
N LEU A 770 -79.88 43.40 34.35
CA LEU A 770 -80.94 43.21 35.35
C LEU A 770 -81.48 44.54 35.89
N ARG A 771 -80.60 45.53 36.13
CA ARG A 771 -81.04 46.89 36.52
C ARG A 771 -81.82 47.59 35.41
N LEU A 772 -81.40 47.43 34.15
CA LEU A 772 -82.09 47.99 32.99
C LEU A 772 -83.44 47.30 32.72
N GLU A 773 -83.54 45.99 32.92
CA GLU A 773 -84.78 45.24 32.83
C GLU A 773 -85.77 45.62 33.94
N ASN A 774 -85.29 45.78 35.18
CA ASN A 774 -86.10 46.32 36.28
C ASN A 774 -86.62 47.72 35.97
N LEU A 775 -85.76 48.66 35.53
CA LEU A 775 -86.17 50.01 35.09
C LEU A 775 -87.13 49.96 33.89
N SER A 776 -86.96 49.00 32.98
CA SER A 776 -87.92 48.77 31.89
C SER A 776 -89.27 48.33 32.43
N SER A 777 -89.31 47.43 33.42
CA SER A 777 -90.54 46.99 34.07
C SER A 777 -91.26 48.14 34.81
N GLU A 778 -90.52 49.00 35.52
CA GLU A 778 -91.06 50.21 36.15
C GLU A 778 -91.59 51.20 35.11
N SER A 779 -90.88 51.40 34.00
CA SER A 779 -91.34 52.25 32.90
C SER A 779 -92.65 51.73 32.27
N ARG A 780 -92.86 50.41 32.22
CA ARG A 780 -94.12 49.80 31.77
C ARG A 780 -95.27 50.08 32.75
N LEU A 781 -95.00 50.23 34.05
CA LEU A 781 -96.02 50.64 35.05
C LEU A 781 -96.42 52.12 34.90
N LEU A 782 -95.58 52.96 34.28
CA LEU A 782 -95.94 54.34 33.93
C LEU A 782 -96.87 54.43 32.71
N ILE A 783 -96.93 53.40 31.85
CA ILE A 783 -97.80 53.39 30.65
C ILE A 783 -99.30 53.46 31.02
N PRO A 784 -99.82 52.71 32.01
CA PRO A 784 -101.17 52.93 32.56
C PRO A 784 -101.40 54.37 33.03
N ASN A 785 -100.46 54.96 33.78
CA ASN A 785 -100.61 56.32 34.33
C ASN A 785 -100.66 57.38 33.22
N ALA A 786 -99.78 57.28 32.22
CA ALA A 786 -99.81 58.15 31.04
C ALA A 786 -101.12 58.01 30.26
N ASN A 787 -101.66 56.80 30.11
CA ASN A 787 -102.95 56.57 29.46
C ASN A 787 -104.14 57.11 30.26
N VAL A 788 -104.11 57.03 31.60
CA VAL A 788 -105.10 57.69 32.47
C VAL A 788 -105.02 59.20 32.29
N LEU A 789 -103.83 59.80 32.37
CA LEU A 789 -103.64 61.24 32.19
C LEU A 789 -104.15 61.71 30.81
N ARG A 790 -103.87 60.95 29.75
CA ARG A 790 -104.36 61.22 28.38
C ARG A 790 -105.88 61.16 28.27
N ARG A 791 -106.53 60.18 28.91
CA ARG A 791 -108.01 60.08 28.96
C ARG A 791 -108.63 61.24 29.74
N THR A 792 -108.04 61.61 30.87
CA THR A 792 -108.49 62.74 31.69
C THR A 792 -108.36 64.07 30.94
N GLY A 793 -107.23 64.30 30.25
CA GLY A 793 -107.04 65.47 29.38
C GLY A 793 -108.05 65.54 28.22
N LEU A 794 -108.33 64.41 27.57
CA LEU A 794 -109.39 64.32 26.55
C LEU A 794 -110.79 64.63 27.13
N SER A 795 -111.09 64.15 28.33
CA SER A 795 -112.37 64.41 29.01
C SER A 795 -112.55 65.89 29.36
N TYR A 796 -111.50 66.54 29.89
CA TYR A 796 -111.52 67.99 30.15
C TYR A 796 -111.66 68.79 28.85
N LYS A 797 -110.93 68.42 27.78
CA LYS A 797 -111.07 69.05 26.46
C LYS A 797 -112.50 68.97 25.94
N GLN A 798 -113.10 67.78 25.87
CA GLN A 798 -114.48 67.60 25.42
C GLN A 798 -115.53 68.34 26.29
N THR A 799 -115.24 68.51 27.58
CA THR A 799 -116.12 69.23 28.51
C THR A 799 -116.02 70.74 28.32
N LEU A 800 -114.83 71.25 27.98
CA LEU A 800 -114.64 72.65 27.59
C LEU A 800 -115.29 72.93 26.23
N GLU A 801 -115.05 72.07 25.23
CA GLU A 801 -115.64 72.19 23.88
C GLU A 801 -117.18 72.23 23.93
N ARG A 802 -117.83 71.36 24.71
CA ARG A 802 -119.29 71.44 24.93
C ARG A 802 -119.72 72.77 25.54
N LYS A 803 -119.05 73.25 26.59
CA LYS A 803 -119.37 74.55 27.21
C LYS A 803 -119.22 75.72 26.24
N CYS A 804 -118.24 75.69 25.35
CA CYS A 804 -118.09 76.69 24.30
C CYS A 804 -119.27 76.65 23.32
N SER A 805 -119.65 75.47 22.81
CA SER A 805 -120.81 75.34 21.90
C SER A 805 -122.17 75.58 22.57
N ASP A 806 -122.28 75.42 23.89
CA ASP A 806 -123.50 75.76 24.62
C ASP A 806 -123.59 77.28 24.90
N LEU A 807 -122.44 77.96 25.08
CA LEU A 807 -122.37 79.42 25.14
C LEU A 807 -122.62 80.06 23.76
N GLU A 808 -122.01 79.56 22.69
CA GLU A 808 -122.20 80.00 21.30
C GLU A 808 -123.68 79.93 20.86
N LYS A 809 -124.40 78.90 21.30
CA LYS A 809 -125.86 78.84 21.12
C LYS A 809 -126.60 79.91 21.90
N ALA A 810 -126.28 80.08 23.19
CA ALA A 810 -126.93 81.07 24.03
C ALA A 810 -126.68 82.51 23.54
N GLU A 811 -125.49 82.79 22.99
CA GLU A 811 -125.14 84.03 22.30
C GLU A 811 -126.04 84.21 21.06
N SER A 812 -126.13 83.20 20.18
CA SER A 812 -127.02 83.26 19.00
C SER A 812 -128.53 83.35 19.32
N GLU A 813 -128.97 82.84 20.47
CA GLU A 813 -130.36 82.96 20.94
C GLU A 813 -130.64 84.36 21.51
N VAL A 814 -129.67 84.96 22.21
CA VAL A 814 -129.73 86.35 22.69
C VAL A 814 -129.69 87.35 21.53
N ASP A 815 -128.85 87.14 20.52
CA ASP A 815 -128.80 87.98 19.32
C ASP A 815 -130.13 87.95 18.55
N LEU A 816 -130.71 86.76 18.36
CA LEU A 816 -131.97 86.59 17.62
C LEU A 816 -133.17 87.20 18.39
N LEU A 817 -133.17 87.12 19.72
CA LEU A 817 -134.11 87.85 20.57
C LEU A 817 -133.89 89.37 20.52
N GLY A 818 -132.64 89.82 20.37
CA GLY A 818 -132.28 91.23 20.14
C GLY A 818 -132.86 91.76 18.83
N ASP A 819 -132.64 91.04 17.72
CA ASP A 819 -133.22 91.35 16.41
C ASP A 819 -134.76 91.43 16.46
N GLU A 820 -135.43 90.52 17.19
CA GLU A 820 -136.89 90.55 17.35
C GLU A 820 -137.36 91.75 18.20
N VAL A 821 -136.64 92.10 19.27
CA VAL A 821 -136.92 93.30 20.08
C VAL A 821 -136.74 94.59 19.26
N ASP A 822 -135.65 94.73 18.50
CA ASP A 822 -135.41 95.91 17.65
C ASP A 822 -136.42 96.01 16.50
N ALA A 823 -136.85 94.88 15.92
CA ALA A 823 -137.94 94.83 14.94
C ALA A 823 -139.28 95.30 15.55
N LEU A 824 -139.60 94.87 16.78
CA LEU A 824 -140.79 95.30 17.52
C LEU A 824 -140.73 96.78 17.90
N LEU A 825 -139.58 97.28 18.36
CA LEU A 825 -139.37 98.70 18.65
C LEU A 825 -139.54 99.56 17.39
N SER A 826 -138.95 99.15 16.26
CA SER A 826 -139.09 99.87 15.00
C SER A 826 -140.51 99.79 14.41
N LEU A 827 -141.29 98.75 14.72
CA LEU A 827 -142.72 98.69 14.39
C LEU A 827 -143.53 99.63 15.29
N LEU A 828 -143.25 99.64 16.60
CA LEU A 828 -143.90 100.51 17.57
C LEU A 828 -143.63 102.00 17.27
N GLU A 829 -142.42 102.35 16.83
CA GLU A 829 -142.06 103.69 16.37
C GLU A 829 -142.90 104.13 15.16
N LYS A 830 -143.03 103.26 14.15
CA LYS A 830 -143.88 103.53 12.97
C LYS A 830 -145.35 103.70 13.35
N ILE A 831 -145.85 102.91 14.30
CA ILE A 831 -147.20 103.05 14.86
C ILE A 831 -147.35 104.39 15.61
N TYR A 832 -146.37 104.78 16.43
CA TYR A 832 -146.35 106.07 17.11
C TYR A 832 -146.41 107.24 16.12
N ILE A 833 -145.53 107.25 15.11
CA ILE A 833 -145.48 108.30 14.09
C ILE A 833 -146.81 108.42 13.33
N ALA A 834 -147.43 107.28 12.98
CA ALA A 834 -148.73 107.27 12.33
C ALA A 834 -149.85 107.82 13.24
N LEU A 835 -149.87 107.44 14.52
CA LEU A 835 -150.87 107.94 15.47
C LEU A 835 -150.68 109.43 15.80
N ASP A 836 -149.44 109.90 15.95
CA ASP A 836 -149.12 111.31 16.24
C ASP A 836 -149.50 112.21 15.06
N HIS A 837 -149.39 111.72 13.81
CA HIS A 837 -149.90 112.43 12.63
C HIS A 837 -151.41 112.67 12.65
N TYR A 838 -152.19 111.72 13.18
CA TYR A 838 -153.65 111.86 13.37
C TYR A 838 -154.05 112.51 14.71
N SER A 839 -153.09 112.85 15.57
CA SER A 839 -153.29 113.45 16.90
C SER A 839 -154.33 114.60 16.93
N PRO A 840 -154.34 115.57 15.99
CA PRO A 840 -155.35 116.66 15.99
C PRO A 840 -156.81 116.19 15.89
N ILE A 841 -157.06 115.06 15.23
CA ILE A 841 -158.39 114.45 15.08
C ILE A 841 -158.69 113.54 16.29
N LEU A 842 -157.68 112.85 16.80
CA LEU A 842 -157.78 111.92 17.91
C LEU A 842 -157.99 112.61 19.28
N GLN A 843 -157.82 113.93 19.39
CA GLN A 843 -158.10 114.71 20.61
C GLN A 843 -159.52 114.52 21.17
N HIS A 844 -160.49 114.10 20.34
CA HIS A 844 -161.85 113.78 20.79
C HIS A 844 -162.00 112.41 21.48
N TYR A 845 -160.93 111.59 21.54
CA TYR A 845 -160.91 110.25 22.15
C TYR A 845 -159.83 110.15 23.23
N PRO A 846 -160.12 110.51 24.50
CA PRO A 846 -159.11 110.68 25.55
C PRO A 846 -158.17 109.47 25.77
N GLY A 847 -158.71 108.25 25.76
CA GLY A 847 -157.91 107.03 25.97
C GLY A 847 -156.84 106.78 24.90
N ILE A 848 -157.02 107.29 23.67
CA ILE A 848 -156.00 107.18 22.61
C ILE A 848 -154.83 108.11 22.91
N ILE A 849 -155.09 109.32 23.41
CA ILE A 849 -154.06 110.29 23.82
C ILE A 849 -153.20 109.77 24.98
N GLU A 850 -153.77 109.00 25.91
CA GLU A 850 -153.02 108.41 27.02
C GLU A 850 -152.11 107.27 26.55
N ILE A 851 -152.59 106.41 25.65
CA ILE A 851 -151.77 105.39 24.99
C ILE A 851 -150.63 106.03 24.18
N LEU A 852 -150.91 107.09 23.42
CA LEU A 852 -149.90 107.85 22.65
C LEU A 852 -148.75 108.36 23.55
N LYS A 853 -149.07 108.88 24.74
CA LYS A 853 -148.10 109.32 25.75
C LYS A 853 -147.34 108.17 26.43
N LEU A 854 -147.94 106.99 26.52
CA LEU A 854 -147.31 105.77 27.05
C LEU A 854 -146.28 105.22 26.05
N VAL A 855 -146.71 105.02 24.80
CA VAL A 855 -145.84 104.57 23.70
C VAL A 855 -144.67 105.53 23.48
N LYS A 856 -144.90 106.84 23.56
CA LYS A 856 -143.82 107.84 23.46
C LYS A 856 -142.69 107.62 24.46
N ARG A 857 -143.06 107.33 25.72
CA ARG A 857 -142.13 107.18 26.85
C ARG A 857 -141.25 105.93 26.69
N GLU A 858 -141.85 104.84 26.24
CA GLU A 858 -141.13 103.59 26.00
C GLU A 858 -140.16 103.74 24.82
N LEU A 859 -140.61 104.35 23.72
CA LEU A 859 -139.77 104.65 22.55
C LEU A 859 -138.65 105.66 22.84
N SER A 860 -138.87 106.63 23.73
CA SER A 860 -137.83 107.58 24.15
C SER A 860 -136.89 107.01 25.22
N GLY A 861 -137.05 105.73 25.61
CA GLY A 861 -136.24 105.09 26.65
C GLY A 861 -136.42 105.70 28.05
N GLU A 862 -137.50 106.45 28.29
CA GLU A 862 -137.81 107.08 29.60
C GLU A 862 -138.42 106.07 30.59
N SER A 863 -137.81 104.89 30.66
CA SER A 863 -138.10 103.88 31.68
C SER A 863 -137.47 104.30 33.02
N THR A 864 -138.32 104.55 34.01
CA THR A 864 -137.89 104.83 35.38
C THR A 864 -137.26 103.57 35.98
N ARG A 865 -135.93 103.53 36.06
CA ARG A 865 -135.16 102.45 36.70
C ARG A 865 -135.74 102.09 38.08
N PRO A 866 -136.20 100.84 38.30
CA PRO A 866 -136.11 100.23 39.62
C PRO A 866 -134.63 99.97 39.96
N VAL A 867 -134.37 99.69 41.25
CA VAL A 867 -133.04 99.50 41.86
C VAL A 867 -132.23 98.39 41.21
#